data_AF-W9C2S2-F1
#
_entry.id   AF-W9C2S2-F1
#
_cell.length_a   1.000
_cell.length_b   1.000
_cell.length_c   1.000
_cell.angle_alpha   90.00
_cell.angle_beta   90.00
_cell.angle_gamma   90.00
#
_symmetry.space_group_name_H-M   'P 1'
#
loop_
_entity.id
_entity.type
_entity.pdbx_description
1 polymer ?
#
loop_
_entity_poly.entity_id
_entity_poly.type
_entity_poly.pdbx_seq_one_letter_code
_entity_poly.pdbx_strand_id
1 'polypeptide(L)'
;MNFIFLGVFSTLLVLQSYVVAIEAASYQSYPPDAVDKLAAKGLAKLAAFQAAHDPNNTCTIKTAIKRREWSDLSGADRIAYTNAVLCLQSKQPITPHEVVSGARSRFDDFVATHINQTLSIHGTGNFLGWHRYYVHTYEKALRKECGYKGYQPYWNWGKYADDPLRSPLFDGSPTSISGNGLYYNHTGVLLPGAPAPFNIIPPGVGGGCVTTGPFKNMTVHLGPVAGTISGTPVNAQADGFGYNPRCLRRDVNVHSAAVTKTNYTYDLITNPSNADIYWFETDMQGLLSKGEWGVHTGGHYTVGADPGGDFFTSSGDPAFYLHHGMIDRVWWIWQMQDLAKRQNAISGTITMNNSPPGRNTTLEDLQDVGYNAGPVPLKDLMSTLGGLNGELCYIYVTIMATNTTSSVSSIRRFVSFAGGLLSQIPIINNLSSSSSAGTTPRPYIPFGNAPSCPSNSPLSCHNSTTAPDSCCFIYPGGQLLQTQFWDYSPAIGPVDSWTLHGLWPDLCDGSYPTYCHETPRYHNITSILTAASQTDLLSYMHEYWLPNRGSAETFWEHEMNKHGTCVNTLAPSCYGDGYEAGDEVVDFFTRTVKLFKELDTYTALEKAGIVPSYTATYTERQIQSALTAVTGSEVVLGCSYGRLNQAWYSFNVKGSLQLGEFVATAPAGKGGRGTCPRRGINPIAKFPGPKLAAVSILYEIYHEIILGGQYTFKIRKLHEEYGPIIRINPWELHVNDPDYYDELYVARGKKRDKYLYYTQQFGNSESMIGTVSHDHHRLRRGAMNRYFSKASVIRLEPLIQKHVDSLALRLDSYRDTKKPVNLSWAFSCFTNDVISEYALGKSHNYVVNSEDFYTDFHEAIVNISKISHILKVFPWIFRALQNMPMWAVKLLDQKYVSTVELQMNMQAQVGAIISGKNTDYERSSHPTIFHEILSSDLPPFEKSLDRLWQEGQTIIGAGTETTAWTLSVITYYVLANPDILSKLLAEMEGKSGLKELEQLPYLTAVIQEGLRLSFGVVAHLQRVSPDQVLRYKDWEIPPGTPVSMSSFLQHLDPRIFSSPTTFSPARFLENPSLCKYVVSFSKGSRQCLGINLAWAELYLCVKGIAGGLDLVLHDTDLGDVECTSDYFLPANSGRGVRVLVG
;
A
#
# COMPACT_ATOMS: atom_id res chain seq x y z
N MET A 1 -2.21 1.19 35.14
CA MET A 1 -2.73 0.39 34.02
C MET A 1 -4.26 0.19 34.00
N ASN A 2 -5.01 0.56 35.06
CA ASN A 2 -6.48 0.36 35.10
C ASN A 2 -7.36 1.50 34.54
N PHE A 3 -6.79 2.64 34.13
CA PHE A 3 -7.57 3.81 33.67
C PHE A 3 -7.75 3.91 32.15
N ILE A 4 -7.02 3.12 31.35
CA ILE A 4 -7.08 3.20 29.88
C ILE A 4 -8.18 2.28 29.30
N PHE A 5 -8.60 1.25 30.04
CA PHE A 5 -9.56 0.27 29.54
C PHE A 5 -11.04 0.68 29.62
N LEU A 6 -11.39 1.68 30.43
CA LEU A 6 -12.79 2.14 30.60
C LEU A 6 -13.15 3.38 29.77
N GLY A 7 -12.16 4.12 29.24
CA GLY A 7 -12.40 5.37 28.51
C GLY A 7 -12.71 5.22 27.02
N VAL A 8 -12.42 4.06 26.42
CA VAL A 8 -12.48 3.88 24.96
C VAL A 8 -13.84 3.33 24.49
N PHE A 9 -14.66 2.78 25.39
CA PHE A 9 -15.97 2.21 25.04
C PHE A 9 -17.14 3.20 25.11
N SER A 10 -16.98 4.35 25.77
CA SER A 10 -18.10 5.21 26.18
C SER A 10 -18.35 6.42 25.28
N THR A 11 -17.42 6.76 24.38
CA THR A 11 -17.45 8.00 23.55
C THR A 11 -17.87 7.78 22.10
N LEU A 12 -18.19 6.54 21.70
CA LEU A 12 -18.61 6.20 20.33
C LEU A 12 -20.12 6.14 20.10
N LEU A 13 -20.95 6.53 21.07
CA LEU A 13 -22.41 6.31 21.05
C LEU A 13 -23.29 7.57 20.96
N VAL A 14 -22.73 8.79 20.84
CA VAL A 14 -23.54 10.04 20.97
C VAL A 14 -23.40 11.02 19.81
N LEU A 15 -23.01 10.59 18.60
CA LEU A 15 -23.04 11.47 17.42
C LEU A 15 -23.55 10.73 16.18
N GLN A 16 -24.86 10.44 16.16
CA GLN A 16 -25.56 10.10 14.93
C GLN A 16 -27.03 10.55 15.04
N SER A 17 -27.30 11.81 14.73
CA SER A 17 -28.62 12.28 14.31
C SER A 17 -28.41 13.45 13.34
N TYR A 18 -29.28 13.51 12.33
CA TYR A 18 -29.37 14.49 11.23
C TYR A 18 -28.51 14.21 9.98
N VAL A 19 -29.14 13.81 8.87
CA VAL A 19 -29.65 14.70 7.80
C VAL A 19 -30.45 13.88 6.76
N VAL A 20 -31.49 14.54 6.23
CA VAL A 20 -32.53 14.10 5.29
C VAL A 20 -32.04 14.06 3.82
N ALA A 21 -32.76 13.26 3.03
CA ALA A 21 -32.64 12.84 1.63
C ALA A 21 -32.41 13.90 0.52
N ILE A 22 -31.91 13.45 -0.65
CA ILE A 22 -32.57 13.47 -1.99
C ILE A 22 -31.67 12.80 -3.09
N GLU A 23 -32.31 11.91 -3.85
CA GLU A 23 -32.14 11.37 -5.23
C GLU A 23 -30.75 10.96 -5.81
N ALA A 24 -30.68 9.70 -6.27
CA ALA A 24 -29.58 9.14 -7.05
C ALA A 24 -30.10 8.39 -8.29
N ALA A 25 -29.54 8.72 -9.45
CA ALA A 25 -29.54 7.90 -10.66
C ALA A 25 -28.11 7.35 -10.88
N SER A 26 -28.03 6.17 -11.48
CA SER A 26 -26.87 5.27 -11.66
C SER A 26 -25.55 5.91 -12.10
N TYR A 27 -24.47 5.67 -11.34
CA TYR A 27 -23.08 6.00 -11.70
C TYR A 27 -22.10 4.90 -11.24
N GLN A 28 -21.16 4.53 -12.11
CA GLN A 28 -20.08 3.57 -11.81
C GLN A 28 -19.00 4.27 -10.98
N SER A 29 -19.02 4.07 -9.66
CA SER A 29 -18.16 4.78 -8.71
C SER A 29 -16.86 4.01 -8.41
N TYR A 30 -15.71 4.65 -8.63
CA TYR A 30 -14.42 4.20 -8.09
C TYR A 30 -14.43 4.29 -6.54
N PRO A 31 -13.86 3.32 -5.78
CA PRO A 31 -13.86 3.37 -4.33
C PRO A 31 -13.09 4.60 -3.81
N PRO A 32 -13.61 5.32 -2.80
CA PRO A 32 -13.01 6.57 -2.34
C PRO A 32 -11.59 6.36 -1.79
N ASP A 33 -10.65 7.14 -2.29
CA ASP A 33 -9.25 7.11 -1.89
C ASP A 33 -9.00 7.83 -0.54
N ALA A 34 -7.74 7.93 -0.11
CA ALA A 34 -7.41 8.58 1.16
C ALA A 34 -7.73 10.09 1.19
N VAL A 35 -7.60 10.78 0.05
CA VAL A 35 -7.91 12.20 -0.11
C VAL A 35 -9.43 12.42 -0.20
N ASP A 36 -10.16 11.52 -0.86
CA ASP A 36 -11.64 11.51 -0.85
C ASP A 36 -12.20 11.36 0.56
N LYS A 37 -11.59 10.50 1.39
CA LYS A 37 -11.95 10.36 2.81
C LYS A 37 -11.64 11.62 3.61
N LEU A 38 -10.54 12.33 3.30
CA LEU A 38 -10.25 13.64 3.91
C LEU A 38 -11.27 14.70 3.51
N ALA A 39 -11.66 14.74 2.24
CA ALA A 39 -12.69 15.65 1.74
C ALA A 39 -14.03 15.42 2.44
N ALA A 40 -14.46 14.16 2.56
CA ALA A 40 -15.69 13.78 3.26
C ALA A 40 -15.68 14.21 4.73
N LYS A 41 -14.56 14.02 5.44
CA LYS A 41 -14.38 14.52 6.82
C LYS A 41 -14.39 16.04 6.89
N GLY A 42 -13.73 16.70 5.94
CA GLY A 42 -13.67 18.16 5.84
C GLY A 42 -15.06 18.78 5.65
N LEU A 43 -15.91 18.15 4.85
CA LEU A 43 -17.28 18.64 4.60
C LEU A 43 -18.10 18.74 5.90
N ALA A 44 -17.93 17.80 6.83
CA ALA A 44 -18.57 17.87 8.14
C ALA A 44 -18.04 19.06 8.98
N LYS A 45 -16.73 19.32 8.94
CA LYS A 45 -16.12 20.50 9.59
C LYS A 45 -16.61 21.80 8.98
N LEU A 46 -16.73 21.86 7.65
CA LEU A 46 -17.27 23.01 6.93
C LEU A 46 -18.73 23.28 7.31
N ALA A 47 -19.54 22.23 7.47
CA ALA A 47 -20.93 22.36 7.90
C ALA A 47 -21.04 22.97 9.30
N ALA A 48 -20.22 22.48 10.23
CA ALA A 48 -20.17 23.00 11.60
C ALA A 48 -19.66 24.45 11.64
N PHE A 49 -18.60 24.75 10.88
CA PHE A 49 -18.03 26.09 10.80
C PHE A 49 -19.03 27.11 10.24
N GLN A 50 -19.71 26.75 9.14
CA GLN A 50 -20.76 27.58 8.54
C GLN A 50 -21.91 27.84 9.51
N ALA A 51 -22.40 26.82 10.20
CA ALA A 51 -23.48 26.97 11.18
C ALA A 51 -23.10 27.92 12.33
N ALA A 52 -21.82 27.97 12.70
CA ALA A 52 -21.32 28.79 13.81
C ALA A 52 -20.99 30.25 13.41
N HIS A 53 -20.54 30.50 12.18
CA HIS A 53 -19.98 31.80 11.78
C HIS A 53 -20.81 32.54 10.73
N ASP A 54 -21.64 31.84 9.95
CA ASP A 54 -22.43 32.45 8.89
C ASP A 54 -23.80 31.76 8.71
N PRO A 55 -24.65 31.78 9.77
CA PRO A 55 -25.92 31.03 9.77
C PRO A 55 -26.96 31.59 8.79
N ASN A 56 -26.78 32.81 8.29
CA ASN A 56 -27.69 33.48 7.34
C ASN A 56 -27.19 33.45 5.88
N ASN A 57 -26.08 32.74 5.60
CA ASN A 57 -25.56 32.60 4.25
C ASN A 57 -26.56 31.84 3.36
N THR A 58 -26.91 32.41 2.21
CA THR A 58 -27.81 31.79 1.23
C THR A 58 -27.15 30.61 0.50
N CYS A 59 -25.81 30.59 0.46
CA CYS A 59 -25.02 29.47 -0.03
C CYS A 59 -24.60 28.55 1.13
N THR A 60 -25.27 27.40 1.25
CA THR A 60 -25.00 26.37 2.26
C THR A 60 -24.52 25.10 1.61
N ILE A 61 -23.95 24.16 2.37
CA ILE A 61 -23.60 22.83 1.83
C ILE A 61 -24.79 22.13 1.14
N LYS A 62 -26.03 22.43 1.54
CA LYS A 62 -27.24 21.88 0.91
C LYS A 62 -27.60 22.58 -0.40
N THR A 63 -27.37 23.88 -0.49
CA THR A 63 -27.71 24.70 -1.66
C THR A 63 -26.55 24.90 -2.63
N ALA A 64 -25.33 24.57 -2.20
CA ALA A 64 -24.11 24.65 -2.97
C ALA A 64 -24.09 23.62 -4.10
N ILE A 65 -23.54 24.06 -5.22
CA ILE A 65 -23.32 23.22 -6.39
C ILE A 65 -22.29 22.14 -6.06
N LYS A 66 -22.50 20.94 -6.61
CA LYS A 66 -21.60 19.80 -6.42
C LYS A 66 -20.67 19.67 -7.62
N ARG A 67 -19.41 20.10 -7.50
CA ARG A 67 -18.36 19.79 -8.47
C ARG A 67 -17.91 18.34 -8.30
N ARG A 68 -17.78 17.63 -9.43
CA ARG A 68 -17.55 16.18 -9.48
C ARG A 68 -16.30 15.85 -10.27
N GLU A 69 -15.74 14.69 -9.97
CA GLU A 69 -14.63 14.14 -10.74
C GLU A 69 -15.11 13.76 -12.15
N TRP A 70 -14.25 13.88 -13.16
CA TRP A 70 -14.61 13.61 -14.56
C TRP A 70 -15.27 12.24 -14.76
N SER A 71 -14.70 11.17 -14.18
CA SER A 71 -15.26 9.82 -14.31
C SER A 71 -16.60 9.62 -13.57
N ASP A 72 -16.97 10.54 -12.67
CA ASP A 72 -18.26 10.55 -11.96
C ASP A 72 -19.37 11.33 -12.74
N LEU A 73 -19.03 11.98 -13.86
CA LEU A 73 -20.00 12.60 -14.78
C LEU A 73 -20.56 11.60 -15.79
N SER A 74 -21.79 11.81 -16.27
CA SER A 74 -22.36 10.93 -17.31
C SER A 74 -21.67 11.16 -18.64
N GLY A 75 -21.71 10.18 -19.53
CA GLY A 75 -21.22 10.39 -20.90
C GLY A 75 -21.88 11.60 -21.57
N ALA A 76 -23.17 11.82 -21.32
CA ALA A 76 -23.90 12.98 -21.82
C ALA A 76 -23.40 14.30 -21.21
N ASP A 77 -23.13 14.34 -19.91
CA ASP A 77 -22.59 15.53 -19.24
C ASP A 77 -21.16 15.85 -19.71
N ARG A 78 -20.31 14.82 -19.91
CA ARG A 78 -18.96 14.97 -20.46
C ARG A 78 -19.00 15.52 -21.88
N ILE A 79 -19.88 14.98 -22.73
CA ILE A 79 -20.11 15.48 -24.09
C ILE A 79 -20.64 16.92 -24.05
N ALA A 80 -21.57 17.24 -23.15
CA ALA A 80 -22.07 18.61 -23.00
C ALA A 80 -20.96 19.58 -22.60
N TYR A 81 -20.04 19.17 -21.72
CA TYR A 81 -18.86 19.94 -21.37
C TYR A 81 -17.94 20.16 -22.59
N THR A 82 -17.54 19.10 -23.29
CA THR A 82 -16.63 19.22 -24.45
C THR A 82 -17.24 20.01 -25.60
N ASN A 83 -18.55 19.87 -25.85
CA ASN A 83 -19.27 20.70 -26.81
C ASN A 83 -19.25 22.19 -26.44
N ALA A 84 -19.34 22.51 -25.15
CA ALA A 84 -19.25 23.91 -24.70
C ALA A 84 -17.83 24.47 -24.89
N VAL A 85 -16.79 23.66 -24.67
CA VAL A 85 -15.39 24.06 -24.96
C VAL A 85 -15.21 24.30 -26.46
N LEU A 86 -15.67 23.38 -27.31
CA LEU A 86 -15.64 23.54 -28.78
C LEU A 86 -16.43 24.78 -29.22
N CYS A 87 -17.53 25.10 -28.55
CA CYS A 87 -18.28 26.33 -28.78
C CYS A 87 -17.44 27.59 -28.46
N LEU A 88 -16.68 27.62 -27.36
CA LEU A 88 -15.76 28.75 -27.10
C LEU A 88 -14.68 28.87 -28.17
N GLN A 89 -14.18 27.75 -28.70
CA GLN A 89 -13.23 27.74 -29.82
C GLN A 89 -13.83 28.30 -31.12
N SER A 90 -15.16 28.24 -31.28
CA SER A 90 -15.85 28.75 -32.48
C SER A 90 -16.23 30.24 -32.42
N LYS A 91 -16.21 30.85 -31.24
CA LYS A 91 -16.62 32.25 -31.04
C LYS A 91 -15.46 33.21 -31.23
N GLN A 92 -15.71 34.41 -31.74
CA GLN A 92 -14.71 35.46 -31.92
C GLN A 92 -14.12 35.94 -30.59
N PRO A 93 -12.80 36.20 -30.48
CA PRO A 93 -12.16 36.71 -29.27
C PRO A 93 -12.74 38.08 -28.87
N ILE A 94 -12.78 38.38 -27.57
CA ILE A 94 -13.11 39.72 -27.06
C ILE A 94 -11.89 40.56 -26.75
N THR A 95 -10.72 39.93 -26.58
CA THR A 95 -9.46 40.65 -26.43
C THR A 95 -9.19 41.42 -27.72
N PRO A 96 -8.90 42.74 -27.67
CA PRO A 96 -8.65 43.51 -28.87
C PRO A 96 -7.47 42.95 -29.68
N HIS A 97 -7.59 42.97 -31.00
CA HIS A 97 -6.61 42.38 -31.92
C HIS A 97 -5.23 43.04 -31.79
N GLU A 98 -5.20 44.32 -31.47
CA GLU A 98 -3.99 45.10 -31.18
C GLU A 98 -3.26 44.66 -29.91
N VAL A 99 -3.95 44.01 -28.96
CA VAL A 99 -3.35 43.47 -27.74
C VAL A 99 -2.84 42.05 -27.98
N VAL A 100 -3.64 41.21 -28.66
CA VAL A 100 -3.29 39.81 -28.95
C VAL A 100 -3.59 39.49 -30.41
N SER A 101 -2.62 39.79 -31.29
CA SER A 101 -2.78 39.66 -32.75
C SER A 101 -3.06 38.23 -33.24
N GLY A 102 -2.65 37.23 -32.46
CA GLY A 102 -2.80 35.80 -32.75
C GLY A 102 -4.13 35.18 -32.33
N ALA A 103 -4.92 35.85 -31.49
CA ALA A 103 -6.18 35.29 -30.99
C ALA A 103 -7.17 35.08 -32.14
N ARG A 104 -7.81 33.91 -32.20
CA ARG A 104 -8.84 33.57 -33.19
C ARG A 104 -10.15 33.10 -32.55
N SER A 105 -10.13 32.80 -31.26
CA SER A 105 -11.28 32.28 -30.53
C SER A 105 -11.45 32.89 -29.15
N ARG A 106 -12.67 32.80 -28.58
CA ARG A 106 -12.91 33.10 -27.15
C ARG A 106 -12.10 32.23 -26.22
N PHE A 107 -11.75 31.02 -26.63
CA PHE A 107 -10.85 30.17 -25.87
C PHE A 107 -9.44 30.78 -25.80
N ASP A 108 -8.97 31.44 -26.86
CA ASP A 108 -7.67 32.13 -26.87
C ASP A 108 -7.60 33.33 -25.91
N ASP A 109 -8.73 33.97 -25.56
CA ASP A 109 -8.76 35.05 -24.56
C ASP A 109 -8.30 34.56 -23.18
N PHE A 110 -8.66 33.32 -22.83
CA PHE A 110 -8.20 32.66 -21.60
C PHE A 110 -6.72 32.34 -21.71
N VAL A 111 -6.28 31.78 -22.84
CA VAL A 111 -4.86 31.44 -23.07
C VAL A 111 -3.98 32.68 -22.98
N ALA A 112 -4.37 33.76 -23.65
CA ALA A 112 -3.65 35.02 -23.64
C ALA A 112 -3.54 35.64 -22.24
N THR A 113 -4.61 35.55 -21.45
CA THR A 113 -4.59 36.03 -20.05
C THR A 113 -3.55 35.27 -19.22
N HIS A 114 -3.52 33.95 -19.33
CA HIS A 114 -2.54 33.13 -18.61
C HIS A 114 -1.11 33.45 -19.06
N ILE A 115 -0.85 33.54 -20.37
CA ILE A 115 0.45 33.96 -20.92
C ILE A 115 0.90 35.28 -20.30
N ASN A 116 0.02 36.29 -20.33
CA ASN A 116 0.33 37.64 -19.86
C ASN A 116 0.65 37.70 -18.37
N GLN A 117 -0.01 36.88 -17.55
CA GLN A 117 0.03 36.97 -16.09
C GLN A 117 0.85 35.87 -15.42
N THR A 118 1.44 34.93 -16.18
CA THR A 118 2.15 33.76 -15.66
C THR A 118 3.15 34.09 -14.54
N LEU A 119 3.89 35.20 -14.65
CA LEU A 119 4.91 35.63 -13.68
C LEU A 119 4.39 36.40 -12.45
N SER A 120 3.10 36.71 -12.39
CA SER A 120 2.45 37.33 -11.21
C SER A 120 1.50 36.40 -10.48
N ILE A 121 1.19 35.23 -11.08
CA ILE A 121 0.24 34.25 -10.55
C ILE A 121 0.90 32.94 -10.11
N HIS A 122 2.18 32.70 -10.40
CA HIS A 122 2.94 31.53 -9.94
C HIS A 122 4.08 31.96 -9.02
N GLY A 123 4.36 31.17 -7.98
CA GLY A 123 5.33 31.53 -6.94
C GLY A 123 4.98 32.82 -6.21
N THR A 124 3.70 33.19 -6.16
CA THR A 124 3.16 34.41 -5.54
C THR A 124 2.02 34.07 -4.59
N GLY A 125 1.68 35.00 -3.70
CA GLY A 125 0.49 34.86 -2.85
C GLY A 125 -0.84 34.96 -3.58
N ASN A 126 -0.83 35.24 -4.89
CA ASN A 126 -2.01 35.29 -5.74
C ASN A 126 -2.41 33.90 -6.25
N PHE A 127 -1.48 32.94 -6.25
CA PHE A 127 -1.59 31.68 -6.99
C PHE A 127 -2.93 30.97 -6.84
N LEU A 128 -3.31 30.61 -5.61
CA LEU A 128 -4.51 29.80 -5.38
C LEU A 128 -5.82 30.56 -5.67
N GLY A 129 -5.91 31.81 -5.21
CA GLY A 129 -7.09 32.65 -5.41
C GLY A 129 -7.30 33.00 -6.89
N TRP A 130 -6.24 33.40 -7.59
CA TRP A 130 -6.30 33.72 -9.01
C TRP A 130 -6.77 32.52 -9.83
N HIS A 131 -6.20 31.32 -9.62
CA HIS A 131 -6.60 30.13 -10.39
C HIS A 131 -8.04 29.71 -10.08
N ARG A 132 -8.53 29.86 -8.85
CA ARG A 132 -9.95 29.69 -8.51
C ARG A 132 -10.83 30.65 -9.31
N TYR A 133 -10.47 31.92 -9.38
CA TYR A 133 -11.24 32.93 -10.13
C TYR A 133 -11.21 32.69 -11.64
N TYR A 134 -10.05 32.31 -12.17
CA TYR A 134 -9.84 31.98 -13.57
C TYR A 134 -10.71 30.78 -14.01
N VAL A 135 -10.69 29.69 -13.26
CA VAL A 135 -11.53 28.51 -13.51
C VAL A 135 -13.02 28.82 -13.37
N HIS A 136 -13.41 29.65 -12.40
CA HIS A 136 -14.80 30.08 -12.24
C HIS A 136 -15.27 30.96 -13.41
N THR A 137 -14.41 31.88 -13.88
CA THR A 137 -14.70 32.73 -15.05
C THR A 137 -14.84 31.90 -16.33
N TYR A 138 -13.99 30.89 -16.51
CA TYR A 138 -14.10 29.93 -17.59
C TYR A 138 -15.42 29.15 -17.54
N GLU A 139 -15.80 28.63 -16.38
CA GLU A 139 -17.09 27.96 -16.17
C GLU A 139 -18.27 28.90 -16.52
N LYS A 140 -18.21 30.17 -16.12
CA LYS A 140 -19.23 31.17 -16.46
C LYS A 140 -19.31 31.40 -17.97
N ALA A 141 -18.19 31.46 -18.68
CA ALA A 141 -18.19 31.58 -20.13
C ALA A 141 -18.85 30.36 -20.81
N LEU A 142 -18.49 29.14 -20.41
CA LEU A 142 -19.12 27.91 -20.90
C LEU A 142 -20.64 27.94 -20.70
N ARG A 143 -21.10 28.37 -19.52
CA ARG A 143 -22.53 28.38 -19.17
C ARG A 143 -23.30 29.51 -19.85
N LYS A 144 -22.79 30.74 -19.79
CA LYS A 144 -23.50 31.94 -20.27
C LYS A 144 -23.43 32.11 -21.78
N GLU A 145 -22.32 31.72 -22.40
CA GLU A 145 -22.10 31.98 -23.82
C GLU A 145 -22.31 30.75 -24.71
N CYS A 146 -22.09 29.57 -24.15
CA CYS A 146 -22.18 28.29 -24.85
C CYS A 146 -23.29 27.36 -24.31
N GLY A 147 -24.09 27.84 -23.36
CA GLY A 147 -25.30 27.15 -22.91
C GLY A 147 -25.06 25.90 -22.06
N TYR A 148 -23.83 25.64 -21.62
CA TYR A 148 -23.52 24.53 -20.72
C TYR A 148 -24.35 24.61 -19.44
N LYS A 149 -25.01 23.50 -19.06
CA LYS A 149 -25.88 23.46 -17.87
C LYS A 149 -25.18 22.89 -16.64
N GLY A 150 -24.12 22.11 -16.85
CA GLY A 150 -23.30 21.57 -15.77
C GLY A 150 -22.34 22.62 -15.21
N TYR A 151 -21.46 22.16 -14.32
CA TYR A 151 -20.47 22.97 -13.62
C TYR A 151 -19.07 22.40 -13.89
N GLN A 152 -18.02 23.12 -13.48
CA GLN A 152 -16.66 22.71 -13.76
C GLN A 152 -16.34 21.37 -13.07
N PRO A 153 -15.93 20.33 -13.83
CA PRO A 153 -15.42 19.09 -13.25
C PRO A 153 -13.96 19.23 -12.83
N TYR A 154 -13.49 18.25 -12.07
CA TYR A 154 -12.07 18.12 -11.72
C TYR A 154 -11.50 16.77 -12.15
N TRP A 155 -10.17 16.72 -12.33
CA TRP A 155 -9.43 15.51 -12.62
C TRP A 155 -8.74 14.97 -11.36
N ASN A 156 -9.24 13.89 -10.77
CA ASN A 156 -8.54 13.24 -9.66
C ASN A 156 -7.33 12.45 -10.20
N TRP A 157 -6.14 13.05 -10.14
CA TRP A 157 -4.90 12.43 -10.60
C TRP A 157 -4.66 11.06 -9.97
N GLY A 158 -4.91 10.94 -8.66
CA GLY A 158 -4.60 9.75 -7.88
C GLY A 158 -5.29 8.46 -8.36
N LYS A 159 -6.45 8.56 -9.05
CA LYS A 159 -7.16 7.41 -9.62
C LYS A 159 -6.38 6.73 -10.74
N TYR A 160 -5.61 7.50 -11.52
CA TYR A 160 -4.98 7.04 -12.77
C TYR A 160 -3.49 7.40 -12.86
N ALA A 161 -2.85 7.88 -11.78
CA ALA A 161 -1.47 8.35 -11.81
C ALA A 161 -0.45 7.25 -12.19
N ASP A 162 -0.74 5.98 -11.90
CA ASP A 162 0.10 4.84 -12.31
C ASP A 162 -0.03 4.50 -13.80
N ASP A 163 -1.17 4.84 -14.42
CA ASP A 163 -1.44 4.62 -15.83
C ASP A 163 -2.40 5.71 -16.36
N PRO A 164 -1.89 6.93 -16.65
CA PRO A 164 -2.75 8.05 -17.01
C PRO A 164 -3.49 7.83 -18.34
N LEU A 165 -3.02 6.94 -19.21
CA LEU A 165 -3.68 6.60 -20.48
C LEU A 165 -4.98 5.82 -20.27
N ARG A 166 -5.14 5.11 -19.14
CA ARG A 166 -6.40 4.45 -18.78
C ARG A 166 -7.45 5.40 -18.23
N SER A 167 -7.11 6.67 -18.00
CA SER A 167 -8.06 7.67 -17.54
C SER A 167 -9.16 7.91 -18.60
N PRO A 168 -10.45 7.97 -18.22
CA PRO A 168 -11.51 8.41 -19.12
C PRO A 168 -11.36 9.86 -19.63
N LEU A 169 -10.40 10.63 -19.09
CA LEU A 169 -10.00 11.90 -19.69
C LEU A 169 -9.23 11.73 -21.00
N PHE A 170 -8.46 10.64 -21.16
CA PHE A 170 -7.46 10.46 -22.23
C PHE A 170 -7.66 9.18 -23.06
N ASP A 171 -8.80 8.50 -22.92
CA ASP A 171 -9.11 7.27 -23.66
C ASP A 171 -9.44 7.49 -25.16
N GLY A 172 -9.54 8.75 -25.62
CA GLY A 172 -9.84 9.08 -27.01
C GLY A 172 -11.29 8.88 -27.44
N SER A 173 -12.18 8.49 -26.52
CA SER A 173 -13.62 8.35 -26.76
C SER A 173 -14.30 9.70 -27.01
N PRO A 174 -15.54 9.72 -27.54
CA PRO A 174 -16.36 10.94 -27.62
C PRO A 174 -16.62 11.62 -26.26
N THR A 175 -16.45 10.88 -25.15
CA THR A 175 -16.68 11.38 -23.78
C THR A 175 -15.40 11.82 -23.07
N SER A 176 -14.26 11.84 -23.76
CA SER A 176 -12.96 12.21 -23.22
C SER A 176 -12.61 13.68 -23.48
N ILE A 177 -11.50 14.15 -22.92
CA ILE A 177 -10.86 15.41 -23.31
C ILE A 177 -9.89 15.17 -24.49
N SER A 178 -10.19 14.20 -25.35
CA SER A 178 -9.33 13.63 -26.39
C SER A 178 -8.18 12.76 -25.90
N GLY A 179 -7.69 11.89 -26.78
CA GLY A 179 -6.66 10.91 -26.47
C GLY A 179 -5.26 11.48 -26.40
N ASN A 180 -4.29 10.56 -26.33
CA ASN A 180 -2.87 10.89 -26.48
C ASN A 180 -2.55 11.38 -27.91
N GLY A 181 -1.42 12.05 -28.07
CA GLY A 181 -0.86 12.37 -29.38
C GLY A 181 -0.29 11.13 -30.07
N LEU A 182 -0.17 11.18 -31.40
CA LEU A 182 0.63 10.21 -32.15
C LEU A 182 2.05 10.14 -31.56
N TYR A 183 2.69 8.97 -31.63
CA TYR A 183 4.08 8.87 -31.20
C TYR A 183 4.97 9.82 -32.00
N TYR A 184 5.79 10.60 -31.31
CA TYR A 184 6.77 11.50 -31.90
C TYR A 184 8.08 11.38 -31.13
N ASN A 185 9.18 11.13 -31.82
CA ASN A 185 10.47 10.96 -31.17
C ASN A 185 11.03 12.33 -30.71
N HIS A 186 11.10 12.55 -29.40
CA HIS A 186 11.70 13.75 -28.78
C HIS A 186 12.56 13.37 -27.57
N THR A 187 13.37 14.32 -27.09
CA THR A 187 14.35 14.12 -26.01
C THR A 187 13.77 14.33 -24.61
N GLY A 188 12.47 14.55 -24.49
CA GLY A 188 11.77 14.92 -23.26
C GLY A 188 11.19 16.34 -23.32
N VAL A 189 10.53 16.76 -22.24
CA VAL A 189 10.00 18.12 -22.07
C VAL A 189 10.90 18.87 -21.10
N LEU A 190 11.35 20.07 -21.46
CA LEU A 190 12.17 20.90 -20.57
C LEU A 190 11.31 21.47 -19.45
N LEU A 191 11.83 21.43 -18.23
CA LEU A 191 11.24 22.07 -17.05
C LEU A 191 12.11 23.25 -16.61
N PRO A 192 11.76 24.49 -16.98
CA PRO A 192 12.52 25.68 -16.60
C PRO A 192 12.62 25.83 -15.08
N GLY A 193 13.81 26.13 -14.57
CA GLY A 193 14.05 26.34 -13.15
C GLY A 193 14.45 25.10 -12.35
N ALA A 194 14.40 23.90 -12.95
CA ALA A 194 14.95 22.68 -12.34
C ALA A 194 16.42 22.43 -12.71
N PRO A 195 17.25 21.84 -11.81
CA PRO A 195 18.63 21.47 -12.12
C PRO A 195 18.69 20.13 -12.86
N ALA A 196 19.74 19.92 -13.65
CA ALA A 196 20.00 18.60 -14.25
C ALA A 196 20.29 17.54 -13.16
N PRO A 197 19.81 16.29 -13.30
CA PRO A 197 19.05 15.75 -14.44
C PRO A 197 17.51 15.94 -14.36
N PHE A 198 16.99 16.61 -13.34
CA PHE A 198 15.54 16.79 -13.09
C PHE A 198 14.88 17.88 -13.95
N ASN A 199 15.65 18.53 -14.80
CA ASN A 199 15.22 19.58 -15.71
C ASN A 199 14.60 19.05 -17.02
N ILE A 200 14.60 17.73 -17.24
CA ILE A 200 14.01 17.10 -18.41
C ILE A 200 13.06 16.00 -17.94
N ILE A 201 11.80 16.11 -18.34
CA ILE A 201 10.80 15.06 -18.15
C ILE A 201 11.00 14.02 -19.26
N PRO A 202 11.23 12.73 -18.93
CA PRO A 202 11.44 11.71 -19.95
C PRO A 202 10.24 11.57 -20.90
N PRO A 203 10.46 11.28 -22.20
CA PRO A 203 9.38 11.07 -23.16
C PRO A 203 8.43 9.95 -22.73
N GLY A 204 7.13 10.17 -22.91
CA GLY A 204 6.11 9.13 -22.89
C GLY A 204 5.96 8.45 -24.25
N VAL A 205 4.75 7.98 -24.53
CA VAL A 205 4.41 7.25 -25.76
C VAL A 205 3.67 8.12 -26.79
N GLY A 206 3.57 9.43 -26.55
CA GLY A 206 2.93 10.39 -27.45
C GLY A 206 3.91 11.40 -28.05
N GLY A 207 3.53 12.68 -28.02
CA GLY A 207 4.31 13.84 -28.45
C GLY A 207 3.88 14.44 -29.79
N GLY A 208 3.12 13.72 -30.60
CA GLY A 208 2.58 14.18 -31.89
C GLY A 208 1.18 14.79 -31.77
N CYS A 209 0.53 15.06 -32.91
CA CYS A 209 -0.84 15.56 -32.93
C CYS A 209 -1.83 14.55 -32.32
N VAL A 210 -2.80 15.04 -31.58
CA VAL A 210 -3.97 14.27 -31.12
C VAL A 210 -4.86 13.94 -32.31
N THR A 211 -5.22 12.66 -32.48
CA THR A 211 -6.02 12.18 -33.63
C THR A 211 -7.38 11.60 -33.23
N THR A 212 -7.64 11.44 -31.94
CA THR A 212 -8.87 10.82 -31.41
C THR A 212 -9.60 11.73 -30.41
N GLY A 213 -10.90 11.50 -30.22
CA GLY A 213 -11.77 12.27 -29.33
C GLY A 213 -12.20 13.66 -29.84
N PRO A 214 -12.86 14.47 -28.99
CA PRO A 214 -13.54 15.71 -29.40
C PRO A 214 -12.63 16.82 -29.93
N PHE A 215 -11.39 16.91 -29.43
CA PHE A 215 -10.42 17.97 -29.76
C PHE A 215 -9.38 17.56 -30.80
N LYS A 216 -9.56 16.45 -31.51
CA LYS A 216 -8.62 15.99 -32.56
C LYS A 216 -8.37 17.01 -33.68
N ASN A 217 -9.33 17.89 -33.93
CA ASN A 217 -9.26 18.95 -34.95
C ASN A 217 -8.99 20.34 -34.35
N MET A 218 -8.61 20.41 -33.07
CA MET A 218 -8.31 21.67 -32.40
C MET A 218 -7.02 22.28 -32.96
N THR A 219 -7.10 23.57 -33.31
CA THR A 219 -5.94 24.38 -33.68
C THR A 219 -5.50 25.21 -32.47
N VAL A 220 -4.23 25.09 -32.12
CA VAL A 220 -3.55 25.94 -31.12
C VAL A 220 -3.02 27.16 -31.86
N HIS A 221 -3.41 28.38 -31.43
CA HIS A 221 -3.04 29.63 -32.12
C HIS A 221 -1.92 30.40 -31.44
N LEU A 222 -1.85 30.37 -30.10
CA LEU A 222 -0.91 31.16 -29.30
C LEU A 222 0.26 30.31 -28.80
N GLY A 223 1.34 30.96 -28.37
CA GLY A 223 2.56 30.28 -27.91
C GLY A 223 3.33 29.52 -29.01
N PRO A 224 4.28 28.65 -28.64
CA PRO A 224 4.83 28.50 -27.28
C PRO A 224 5.68 29.73 -26.87
N VAL A 225 5.95 29.90 -25.57
CA VAL A 225 6.76 31.03 -25.05
C VAL A 225 8.08 30.55 -24.44
N ALA A 226 8.03 29.60 -23.50
CA ALA A 226 9.23 29.03 -22.86
C ALA A 226 9.81 27.85 -23.66
N GLY A 227 9.03 27.28 -24.58
CA GLY A 227 9.39 26.14 -25.42
C GLY A 227 8.90 24.82 -24.84
N THR A 228 8.52 23.89 -25.72
CA THR A 228 7.94 22.58 -25.34
C THR A 228 8.87 21.43 -25.73
N ILE A 229 8.47 20.61 -26.70
CA ILE A 229 9.25 19.53 -27.29
C ILE A 229 9.88 19.98 -28.60
N SER A 230 10.93 19.28 -29.02
CA SER A 230 11.61 19.54 -30.30
C SER A 230 10.65 19.42 -31.49
N GLY A 231 10.78 20.32 -32.46
CA GLY A 231 9.96 20.34 -33.67
C GLY A 231 8.58 20.99 -33.52
N THR A 232 8.28 21.63 -32.39
CA THR A 232 7.14 22.56 -32.29
C THR A 232 7.48 23.88 -32.98
N PRO A 233 6.63 24.41 -33.88
CA PRO A 233 6.82 25.71 -34.50
C PRO A 233 6.98 26.84 -33.47
N VAL A 234 8.06 27.61 -33.56
CA VAL A 234 8.33 28.77 -32.70
C VAL A 234 7.40 29.92 -33.09
N ASN A 235 6.87 30.65 -32.10
CA ASN A 235 6.04 31.82 -32.38
C ASN A 235 6.89 32.97 -32.94
N ALA A 236 6.39 33.67 -33.95
CA ALA A 236 7.07 34.83 -34.54
C ALA A 236 7.17 36.02 -33.56
N GLN A 237 6.27 36.09 -32.57
CA GLN A 237 6.33 37.06 -31.48
C GLN A 237 6.80 36.35 -30.21
N ALA A 238 7.87 36.87 -29.60
CA ALA A 238 8.52 36.26 -28.44
C ALA A 238 7.64 36.24 -27.17
N ASP A 239 6.63 37.11 -27.11
CA ASP A 239 5.61 37.13 -26.06
C ASP A 239 4.55 36.02 -26.22
N GLY A 240 4.56 35.28 -27.34
CA GLY A 240 3.60 34.22 -27.64
C GLY A 240 2.25 34.71 -28.15
N PHE A 241 2.05 36.01 -28.37
CA PHE A 241 0.78 36.57 -28.83
C PHE A 241 0.60 36.59 -30.35
N GLY A 242 1.63 36.21 -31.11
CA GLY A 242 1.55 36.08 -32.56
C GLY A 242 0.70 34.88 -33.00
N TYR A 243 0.13 34.97 -34.21
CA TYR A 243 -0.62 33.86 -34.82
C TYR A 243 0.32 32.72 -35.22
N ASN A 244 0.21 31.57 -34.56
CA ASN A 244 1.07 30.39 -34.76
C ASN A 244 0.25 29.09 -34.80
N PRO A 245 -0.55 28.86 -35.87
CA PRO A 245 -1.49 27.74 -35.94
C PRO A 245 -0.79 26.38 -36.05
N ARG A 246 -1.17 25.45 -35.18
CA ARG A 246 -0.69 24.06 -35.16
C ARG A 246 -1.70 23.14 -34.49
N CYS A 247 -1.56 21.82 -34.66
CA CYS A 247 -2.43 20.85 -33.99
C CYS A 247 -2.19 20.84 -32.47
N LEU A 248 -3.20 20.44 -31.70
CA LEU A 248 -3.01 20.02 -30.31
C LEU A 248 -2.09 18.80 -30.26
N ARG A 249 -0.97 18.88 -29.54
CA ARG A 249 -0.02 17.79 -29.33
C ARG A 249 -0.03 17.34 -27.87
N ARG A 250 -0.05 16.03 -27.63
CA ARG A 250 0.03 15.49 -26.27
C ARG A 250 1.03 14.36 -26.16
N ASP A 251 1.81 14.41 -25.10
CA ASP A 251 2.55 13.28 -24.56
C ASP A 251 1.99 12.98 -23.17
N VAL A 252 0.97 12.12 -23.09
CA VAL A 252 0.37 11.73 -21.81
C VAL A 252 1.41 10.94 -21.00
N ASN A 253 1.95 11.59 -19.97
CA ASN A 253 3.24 11.24 -19.41
C ASN A 253 3.15 10.63 -18.01
N VAL A 254 3.48 9.34 -17.91
CA VAL A 254 3.48 8.60 -16.62
C VAL A 254 4.57 9.07 -15.66
N HIS A 255 5.70 9.59 -16.16
CA HIS A 255 6.78 10.07 -15.30
C HIS A 255 6.37 11.33 -14.55
N SER A 256 5.65 12.23 -15.22
CA SER A 256 5.07 13.41 -14.59
C SER A 256 3.90 13.07 -13.67
N ALA A 257 3.03 12.13 -14.09
CA ALA A 257 1.93 11.65 -13.25
C ALA A 257 2.40 10.94 -11.97
N ALA A 258 3.63 10.44 -11.92
CA ALA A 258 4.16 9.74 -10.74
C ALA A 258 4.20 10.60 -9.47
N VAL A 259 4.28 11.94 -9.58
CA VAL A 259 4.25 12.87 -8.44
C VAL A 259 2.84 13.34 -8.07
N THR A 260 1.80 12.88 -8.77
CA THR A 260 0.39 13.23 -8.51
C THR A 260 -0.42 12.08 -7.90
N LYS A 261 0.25 10.99 -7.48
CA LYS A 261 -0.39 9.86 -6.80
C LYS A 261 -1.06 10.29 -5.49
N THR A 262 -2.06 9.51 -5.05
CA THR A 262 -2.85 9.79 -3.85
C THR A 262 -2.00 10.04 -2.60
N ASN A 263 -0.86 9.35 -2.43
CA ASN A 263 0.02 9.56 -1.28
C ASN A 263 0.68 10.95 -1.28
N TYR A 264 1.10 11.48 -2.45
CA TYR A 264 1.68 12.83 -2.56
C TYR A 264 0.65 13.91 -2.26
N THR A 265 -0.57 13.78 -2.81
CA THR A 265 -1.66 14.73 -2.52
C THR A 265 -2.12 14.65 -1.06
N TYR A 266 -2.18 13.44 -0.48
CA TYR A 266 -2.50 13.26 0.93
C TYR A 266 -1.45 13.88 1.84
N ASP A 267 -0.16 13.66 1.55
CA ASP A 267 0.94 14.26 2.31
C ASP A 267 0.93 15.78 2.21
N LEU A 268 0.78 16.34 1.00
CA LEU A 268 0.64 17.79 0.78
C LEU A 268 -0.43 18.43 1.68
N ILE A 269 -1.57 17.75 1.89
CA ILE A 269 -2.68 18.26 2.71
C ILE A 269 -2.42 18.09 4.22
N THR A 270 -1.80 16.98 4.62
CA THR A 270 -1.80 16.51 6.02
C THR A 270 -0.46 16.66 6.74
N ASN A 271 0.63 16.84 6.00
CA ASN A 271 1.97 17.00 6.55
C ASN A 271 2.02 18.27 7.42
N PRO A 272 2.48 18.18 8.69
CA PRO A 272 2.58 19.34 9.58
C PRO A 272 3.42 20.50 9.02
N SER A 273 4.44 20.22 8.20
CA SER A 273 5.24 21.27 7.53
C SER A 273 4.39 22.13 6.60
N ASN A 274 3.35 21.53 6.00
CA ASN A 274 2.38 22.19 5.14
C ASN A 274 1.16 22.72 5.90
N ALA A 275 1.24 22.86 7.23
CA ALA A 275 0.16 23.47 7.99
C ALA A 275 0.02 24.99 7.76
N ASP A 276 1.11 25.63 7.37
CA ASP A 276 1.18 27.02 6.92
C ASP A 276 0.99 27.11 5.40
N ILE A 277 0.32 28.18 4.94
CA ILE A 277 -0.02 28.35 3.52
C ILE A 277 1.23 28.51 2.63
N TYR A 278 2.31 29.11 3.15
CA TYR A 278 3.55 29.30 2.40
C TYR A 278 4.12 27.96 1.93
N TRP A 279 4.26 27.01 2.86
CA TRP A 279 4.80 25.70 2.54
C TRP A 279 3.81 24.87 1.72
N PHE A 280 2.52 24.95 2.03
CA PHE A 280 1.50 24.28 1.23
C PHE A 280 1.50 24.71 -0.25
N GLU A 281 1.49 26.01 -0.54
CA GLU A 281 1.49 26.49 -1.94
C GLU A 281 2.84 26.29 -2.62
N THR A 282 3.95 26.34 -1.87
CA THR A 282 5.31 26.09 -2.38
C THR A 282 5.48 24.62 -2.76
N ASP A 283 5.13 23.68 -1.88
CA ASP A 283 5.21 22.24 -2.13
C ASP A 283 4.21 21.79 -3.20
N MET A 284 3.04 22.43 -3.26
CA MET A 284 2.06 22.17 -4.33
C MET A 284 2.64 22.53 -5.70
N GLN A 285 3.25 23.71 -5.83
CA GLN A 285 3.86 24.20 -7.07
C GLN A 285 5.15 23.46 -7.41
N GLY A 286 5.90 23.02 -6.39
CA GLY A 286 7.16 22.32 -6.51
C GLY A 286 8.37 23.20 -6.20
N LEU A 287 9.34 22.64 -5.48
CA LEU A 287 10.67 23.23 -5.28
C LEU A 287 11.56 22.86 -6.47
N LEU A 288 11.29 23.44 -7.64
CA LEU A 288 11.96 23.08 -8.89
C LEU A 288 13.49 23.15 -8.79
N SER A 289 14.04 24.15 -8.09
CA SER A 289 15.48 24.30 -7.85
C SER A 289 16.13 23.13 -7.09
N LYS A 290 15.34 22.31 -6.39
CA LYS A 290 15.75 21.09 -5.70
C LYS A 290 15.42 19.81 -6.48
N GLY A 291 14.84 19.92 -7.67
CA GLY A 291 14.38 18.78 -8.47
C GLY A 291 13.04 18.18 -8.00
N GLU A 292 12.28 18.91 -7.19
CA GLU A 292 10.97 18.47 -6.68
C GLU A 292 9.85 19.16 -7.47
N TRP A 293 9.02 18.40 -8.18
CA TRP A 293 8.04 18.97 -9.12
C TRP A 293 6.73 19.41 -8.45
N GLY A 294 6.32 18.78 -7.34
CA GLY A 294 5.01 19.07 -6.75
C GLY A 294 3.83 18.61 -7.62
N VAL A 295 2.63 18.60 -7.05
CA VAL A 295 1.43 18.07 -7.71
C VAL A 295 0.90 18.98 -8.83
N HIS A 296 1.16 20.28 -8.75
CA HIS A 296 0.80 21.27 -9.78
C HIS A 296 1.62 21.05 -11.05
N THR A 297 2.96 21.12 -10.95
CA THR A 297 3.83 20.86 -12.10
C THR A 297 3.61 19.45 -12.63
N GLY A 298 3.51 18.43 -11.76
CA GLY A 298 3.24 17.06 -12.19
C GLY A 298 1.93 16.91 -12.98
N GLY A 299 0.86 17.58 -12.56
CA GLY A 299 -0.42 17.48 -13.28
C GLY A 299 -0.42 18.23 -14.61
N HIS A 300 0.26 19.37 -14.70
CA HIS A 300 0.49 20.08 -15.97
C HIS A 300 1.22 19.21 -16.99
N TYR A 301 2.38 18.69 -16.60
CA TYR A 301 3.24 17.95 -17.51
C TYR A 301 2.81 16.49 -17.72
N THR A 302 1.75 16.04 -17.04
CA THR A 302 1.06 14.81 -17.41
C THR A 302 0.40 14.93 -18.79
N VAL A 303 -0.02 16.11 -19.23
CA VAL A 303 -0.43 16.38 -20.62
C VAL A 303 0.67 17.15 -21.36
N GLY A 304 1.89 16.61 -21.29
CA GLY A 304 3.09 17.22 -21.89
C GLY A 304 2.98 17.42 -23.41
N ALA A 305 4.07 17.93 -24.02
CA ALA A 305 4.10 18.45 -25.39
C ALA A 305 3.48 19.86 -25.52
N ASP A 306 2.58 20.11 -26.47
CA ASP A 306 2.20 21.47 -26.87
C ASP A 306 0.68 21.61 -27.04
N PRO A 307 0.03 22.55 -26.32
CA PRO A 307 0.63 23.61 -25.51
C PRO A 307 0.84 23.23 -24.04
N GLY A 308 0.40 22.04 -23.60
CA GLY A 308 0.34 21.64 -22.19
C GLY A 308 1.70 21.59 -21.46
N GLY A 309 2.79 21.35 -22.20
CA GLY A 309 4.16 21.35 -21.67
C GLY A 309 4.86 22.71 -21.67
N ASP A 310 4.18 23.80 -22.03
CA ASP A 310 4.71 25.17 -21.94
C ASP A 310 4.13 25.87 -20.71
N PHE A 311 5.00 26.38 -19.85
CA PHE A 311 4.60 27.04 -18.60
C PHE A 311 3.63 28.21 -18.81
N PHE A 312 3.76 28.96 -19.89
CA PHE A 312 2.92 30.13 -20.17
C PHE A 312 1.65 29.76 -20.92
N THR A 313 1.71 28.78 -21.82
CA THR A 313 0.61 28.49 -22.76
C THR A 313 -0.20 27.26 -22.41
N SER A 314 0.10 26.59 -21.29
CA SER A 314 -0.54 25.32 -20.88
C SER A 314 -2.07 25.35 -20.80
N SER A 315 -2.68 26.51 -20.55
CA SER A 315 -4.14 26.72 -20.59
C SER A 315 -4.77 26.56 -21.98
N GLY A 316 -3.94 26.48 -23.01
CA GLY A 316 -4.33 26.11 -24.37
C GLY A 316 -4.74 24.65 -24.53
N ASP A 317 -4.41 23.77 -23.57
CA ASP A 317 -4.94 22.41 -23.54
C ASP A 317 -6.23 22.37 -22.70
N PRO A 318 -7.37 21.88 -23.20
CA PRO A 318 -8.61 21.79 -22.43
C PRO A 318 -8.49 21.00 -21.10
N ALA A 319 -7.51 20.10 -20.97
CA ALA A 319 -7.24 19.36 -19.72
C ALA A 319 -6.77 20.27 -18.58
N PHE A 320 -6.20 21.44 -18.88
CA PHE A 320 -5.77 22.45 -17.90
C PHE A 320 -6.87 22.78 -16.90
N TYR A 321 -8.10 23.02 -17.38
CA TYR A 321 -9.20 23.49 -16.53
C TYR A 321 -9.68 22.40 -15.56
N LEU A 322 -9.52 21.12 -15.92
CA LEU A 322 -9.83 19.99 -15.05
C LEU A 322 -8.71 19.74 -14.03
N HIS A 323 -7.46 19.93 -14.44
CA HIS A 323 -6.30 19.93 -13.55
C HIS A 323 -6.41 21.04 -12.49
N HIS A 324 -6.71 22.27 -12.90
CA HIS A 324 -6.88 23.41 -11.98
C HIS A 324 -8.15 23.32 -11.13
N GLY A 325 -9.19 22.61 -11.60
CA GLY A 325 -10.31 22.19 -10.75
C GLY A 325 -9.87 21.25 -9.61
N MET A 326 -8.86 20.40 -9.84
CA MET A 326 -8.28 19.54 -8.80
C MET A 326 -7.33 20.31 -7.88
N ILE A 327 -6.57 21.29 -8.38
CA ILE A 327 -5.77 22.20 -7.55
C ILE A 327 -6.66 22.95 -6.55
N ASP A 328 -7.76 23.52 -7.04
CA ASP A 328 -8.74 24.20 -6.18
C ASP A 328 -9.38 23.24 -5.16
N ARG A 329 -9.69 22.00 -5.57
CA ARG A 329 -10.16 20.96 -4.65
C ARG A 329 -9.15 20.66 -3.55
N VAL A 330 -7.87 20.52 -3.88
CA VAL A 330 -6.81 20.21 -2.90
C VAL A 330 -6.66 21.36 -1.90
N TRP A 331 -6.67 22.61 -2.36
CA TRP A 331 -6.67 23.78 -1.48
C TRP A 331 -7.93 23.84 -0.59
N TRP A 332 -9.10 23.58 -1.16
CA TRP A 332 -10.36 23.50 -0.42
C TRP A 332 -10.31 22.44 0.70
N ILE A 333 -9.76 21.25 0.43
CA ILE A 333 -9.57 20.20 1.45
C ILE A 333 -8.57 20.64 2.52
N TRP A 334 -7.49 21.31 2.13
CA TRP A 334 -6.48 21.83 3.05
C TRP A 334 -7.06 22.90 3.99
N GLN A 335 -7.86 23.83 3.47
CA GLN A 335 -8.56 24.85 4.27
C GLN A 335 -9.46 24.19 5.32
N MET A 336 -10.19 23.14 4.93
CA MET A 336 -11.10 22.40 5.81
C MET A 336 -10.41 21.65 6.95
N GLN A 337 -9.09 21.47 6.93
CA GLN A 337 -8.41 20.83 8.06
C GLN A 337 -8.46 21.68 9.32
N ASP A 338 -8.38 23.02 9.19
CA ASP A 338 -8.49 24.03 10.25
C ASP A 338 -9.02 25.36 9.69
N LEU A 339 -10.34 25.43 9.43
CA LEU A 339 -10.98 26.58 8.75
C LEU A 339 -10.73 27.92 9.43
N ALA A 340 -10.72 27.93 10.77
CA ALA A 340 -10.53 29.16 11.55
C ALA A 340 -9.17 29.83 11.26
N LYS A 341 -8.13 29.03 11.01
CA LYS A 341 -6.79 29.55 10.67
C LYS A 341 -6.53 29.62 9.18
N ARG A 342 -7.09 28.68 8.41
CA ARG A 342 -6.68 28.44 7.02
C ARG A 342 -7.58 29.06 5.97
N GLN A 343 -8.83 29.42 6.29
CA GLN A 343 -9.75 29.97 5.28
C GLN A 343 -9.17 31.23 4.62
N ASN A 344 -8.66 32.17 5.42
CA ASN A 344 -8.10 33.44 4.94
C ASN A 344 -6.56 33.46 4.97
N ALA A 345 -5.91 32.29 5.02
CA ALA A 345 -4.46 32.23 5.04
C ALA A 345 -3.88 32.66 3.68
N ILE A 346 -2.88 33.54 3.73
CA ILE A 346 -2.16 34.05 2.57
C ILE A 346 -0.68 34.23 2.94
N SER A 347 0.22 33.93 2.01
CA SER A 347 1.66 34.18 2.14
C SER A 347 2.26 34.53 0.78
N GLY A 348 3.52 34.93 0.73
CA GLY A 348 4.20 35.30 -0.51
C GLY A 348 4.04 36.77 -0.92
N THR A 349 4.69 37.12 -2.03
CA THR A 349 4.70 38.48 -2.59
C THR A 349 3.93 38.53 -3.89
N ILE A 350 3.71 39.75 -4.41
CA ILE A 350 3.02 39.98 -5.69
C ILE A 350 3.86 39.66 -6.93
N THR A 351 5.12 39.22 -6.76
CA THR A 351 6.07 38.89 -7.83
C THR A 351 6.58 37.46 -7.66
N MET A 352 6.69 36.70 -8.76
CA MET A 352 7.10 35.28 -8.71
C MET A 352 8.41 35.11 -7.96
N ASN A 353 8.39 34.26 -6.92
CA ASN A 353 9.53 33.95 -6.06
C ASN A 353 10.22 35.20 -5.50
N ASN A 354 9.47 36.28 -5.32
CA ASN A 354 9.96 37.59 -4.89
C ASN A 354 11.07 38.16 -5.81
N SER A 355 10.96 37.91 -7.13
CA SER A 355 11.92 38.36 -8.14
C SER A 355 11.24 39.10 -9.29
N PRO A 356 11.44 40.44 -9.43
CA PRO A 356 12.14 41.31 -8.49
C PRO A 356 11.41 41.40 -7.14
N PRO A 357 12.09 41.87 -6.06
CA PRO A 357 11.45 42.00 -4.76
C PRO A 357 10.16 42.82 -4.82
N GLY A 358 9.06 42.22 -4.38
CA GLY A 358 7.72 42.82 -4.35
C GLY A 358 7.20 42.95 -2.93
N ARG A 359 6.14 43.75 -2.73
CA ARG A 359 5.44 43.75 -1.45
C ARG A 359 4.71 42.43 -1.21
N ASN A 360 4.46 42.11 0.06
CA ASN A 360 3.62 40.98 0.43
C ASN A 360 2.21 41.14 -0.15
N THR A 361 1.62 40.02 -0.54
CA THR A 361 0.24 39.97 -0.99
C THR A 361 -0.70 40.19 0.19
N THR A 362 -1.81 40.88 -0.05
CA THR A 362 -2.85 41.14 0.93
C THR A 362 -4.20 40.65 0.43
N LEU A 363 -5.13 40.39 1.36
CA LEU A 363 -6.50 39.99 1.03
C LEU A 363 -7.28 41.06 0.25
N GLU A 364 -6.82 42.32 0.24
CA GLU A 364 -7.41 43.41 -0.53
C GLU A 364 -6.83 43.53 -1.95
N ASP A 365 -5.81 42.72 -2.28
CA ASP A 365 -5.23 42.74 -3.63
C ASP A 365 -6.24 42.23 -4.66
N LEU A 366 -6.38 43.00 -5.74
CA LEU A 366 -7.30 42.69 -6.82
C LEU A 366 -6.73 41.58 -7.70
N GLN A 367 -7.51 40.52 -7.86
CA GLN A 367 -7.28 39.45 -8.82
C GLN A 367 -7.96 39.83 -10.13
N ASP A 368 -7.15 40.01 -11.17
CA ASP A 368 -7.59 40.42 -12.51
C ASP A 368 -7.34 39.28 -13.49
N VAL A 369 -8.36 38.89 -14.26
CA VAL A 369 -8.27 37.87 -15.31
C VAL A 369 -8.42 38.49 -16.71
N GLY A 370 -8.03 39.76 -16.83
CA GLY A 370 -7.94 40.52 -18.07
C GLY A 370 -9.31 40.77 -18.69
N TYR A 371 -9.40 40.57 -20.01
CA TYR A 371 -10.66 40.78 -20.75
C TYR A 371 -11.74 39.75 -20.41
N ASN A 372 -11.43 38.67 -19.69
CA ASN A 372 -12.39 37.61 -19.39
C ASN A 372 -13.40 37.99 -18.30
N ALA A 373 -13.00 38.79 -17.31
CA ALA A 373 -13.86 39.33 -16.26
C ALA A 373 -13.16 40.47 -15.51
N GLY A 374 -13.94 41.33 -14.85
CA GLY A 374 -13.41 42.44 -14.07
C GLY A 374 -12.62 42.01 -12.82
N PRO A 375 -11.82 42.92 -12.23
CA PRO A 375 -11.00 42.62 -11.07
C PRO A 375 -11.85 42.39 -9.81
N VAL A 376 -11.44 41.46 -8.95
CA VAL A 376 -12.12 41.12 -7.69
C VAL A 376 -11.13 41.03 -6.52
N PRO A 377 -11.48 41.49 -5.31
CA PRO A 377 -10.61 41.35 -4.14
C PRO A 377 -10.29 39.89 -3.81
N LEU A 378 -9.05 39.58 -3.44
CA LEU A 378 -8.63 38.22 -3.10
C LEU A 378 -9.44 37.63 -1.93
N LYS A 379 -9.83 38.44 -0.94
CA LYS A 379 -10.70 38.04 0.17
C LYS A 379 -12.00 37.39 -0.28
N ASP A 380 -12.54 37.83 -1.41
CA ASP A 380 -13.81 37.34 -1.95
C ASP A 380 -13.66 35.94 -2.57
N LEU A 381 -12.42 35.51 -2.82
CA LEU A 381 -12.09 34.22 -3.42
C LEU A 381 -11.72 33.16 -2.37
N MET A 382 -11.54 33.54 -1.10
CA MET A 382 -11.06 32.64 -0.05
C MET A 382 -12.09 31.58 0.37
N SER A 383 -13.39 31.84 0.17
CA SER A 383 -14.49 30.93 0.50
C SER A 383 -15.24 30.47 -0.75
N THR A 384 -15.56 29.17 -0.82
CA THR A 384 -16.42 28.60 -1.87
C THR A 384 -17.91 28.59 -1.48
N LEU A 385 -18.24 29.00 -0.26
CA LEU A 385 -19.61 29.09 0.27
C LEU A 385 -19.95 30.56 0.56
N GLY A 386 -20.27 31.33 -0.47
CA GLY A 386 -20.67 32.73 -0.33
C GLY A 386 -19.61 33.76 -0.75
N GLY A 387 -18.43 33.31 -1.17
CA GLY A 387 -17.41 34.19 -1.76
C GLY A 387 -17.93 34.93 -3.00
N LEU A 388 -17.31 36.07 -3.32
CA LEU A 388 -17.70 36.95 -4.42
C LEU A 388 -19.19 37.32 -4.36
N ASN A 389 -19.63 37.84 -3.21
CA ASN A 389 -21.03 38.22 -2.95
C ASN A 389 -22.04 37.09 -3.27
N GLY A 390 -21.69 35.84 -2.97
CA GLY A 390 -22.56 34.68 -3.21
C GLY A 390 -22.40 34.04 -4.60
N GLU A 391 -21.57 34.58 -5.49
CA GLU A 391 -21.31 33.96 -6.79
C GLU A 391 -20.51 32.65 -6.68
N LEU A 392 -19.57 32.57 -5.73
CA LEU A 392 -18.91 31.32 -5.39
C LEU A 392 -19.82 30.52 -4.45
N CYS A 393 -20.49 29.52 -5.01
CA CYS A 393 -21.37 28.65 -4.26
C CYS A 393 -21.25 27.18 -4.68
N TYR A 394 -20.13 26.54 -4.32
CA TYR A 394 -19.87 25.14 -4.66
C TYR A 394 -19.06 24.39 -3.60
N ILE A 395 -19.17 23.06 -3.66
CA ILE A 395 -18.41 22.08 -2.89
C ILE A 395 -17.90 20.99 -3.82
N TYR A 396 -16.86 20.28 -3.38
CA TYR A 396 -16.37 19.08 -4.06
C TYR A 396 -16.99 17.83 -3.43
N VAL A 397 -17.50 16.92 -4.26
CA VAL A 397 -18.06 15.64 -3.81
C VAL A 397 -17.48 14.48 -4.61
N THR A 398 -17.34 13.34 -3.95
CA THR A 398 -17.04 12.05 -4.57
C THR A 398 -18.30 11.18 -4.43
N ILE A 399 -18.75 10.53 -5.51
CA ILE A 399 -19.91 9.62 -5.42
C ILE A 399 -19.49 8.41 -4.58
N MET A 400 -19.96 8.35 -3.33
CA MET A 400 -19.94 7.10 -2.58
C MET A 400 -21.03 6.20 -3.13
N ALA A 401 -20.72 4.95 -3.46
CA ALA A 401 -21.73 3.95 -3.83
C ALA A 401 -22.78 3.85 -2.69
N THR A 402 -23.90 4.55 -2.81
CA THR A 402 -25.00 4.42 -1.87
C THR A 402 -25.83 3.21 -2.28
N ASN A 403 -25.48 2.02 -1.80
CA ASN A 403 -26.41 0.91 -1.72
C ASN A 403 -27.36 1.15 -0.55
N THR A 404 -28.37 2.01 -0.76
CA THR A 404 -29.49 2.15 0.18
C THR A 404 -30.81 1.80 -0.51
N THR A 405 -30.99 0.51 -0.76
CA THR A 405 -32.31 -0.13 -0.94
C THR A 405 -32.39 -1.44 -0.15
N SER A 406 -31.95 -1.46 1.11
CA SER A 406 -32.26 -2.58 2.02
C SER A 406 -31.92 -2.24 3.49
N SER A 407 -32.61 -1.26 4.07
CA SER A 407 -32.68 -1.16 5.53
C SER A 407 -33.98 -0.50 5.98
N VAL A 408 -35.10 -1.14 5.63
CA VAL A 408 -36.35 -1.02 6.39
C VAL A 408 -36.91 -2.43 6.59
N SER A 409 -36.12 -3.30 7.24
CA SER A 409 -36.63 -4.59 7.76
C SER A 409 -35.82 -5.20 8.91
N SER A 410 -34.61 -4.70 9.20
CA SER A 410 -33.74 -5.31 10.23
C SER A 410 -33.73 -4.65 11.61
N ILE A 411 -34.47 -3.55 11.84
CA ILE A 411 -34.67 -2.96 13.19
C ILE A 411 -35.91 -3.57 13.91
N ARG A 412 -36.32 -4.79 13.52
CA ARG A 412 -37.41 -5.53 14.19
C ARG A 412 -37.00 -6.81 14.91
N ARG A 413 -35.70 -7.15 15.00
CA ARG A 413 -35.25 -8.40 15.66
C ARG A 413 -34.39 -8.25 16.92
N PHE A 414 -34.33 -7.06 17.53
CA PHE A 414 -33.66 -6.89 18.84
C PHE A 414 -34.55 -6.32 19.96
N VAL A 415 -35.86 -6.14 19.72
CA VAL A 415 -36.83 -5.84 20.78
C VAL A 415 -37.97 -6.86 20.71
N SER A 416 -37.72 -8.04 21.28
CA SER A 416 -38.75 -9.00 21.68
C SER A 416 -38.30 -9.69 22.96
N PHE A 417 -38.14 -8.89 24.01
CA PHE A 417 -38.32 -9.32 25.39
C PHE A 417 -38.74 -8.11 26.24
N ALA A 418 -40.00 -7.67 26.07
CA ALA A 418 -40.84 -6.99 27.08
C ALA A 418 -42.06 -6.33 26.39
N GLY A 419 -43.26 -6.75 26.80
CA GLY A 419 -44.59 -6.09 26.77
C GLY A 419 -44.99 -5.28 25.51
N GLY A 420 -46.07 -5.56 24.79
CA GLY A 420 -47.38 -5.99 25.29
C GLY A 420 -48.25 -4.80 25.71
N LEU A 421 -48.63 -3.91 24.78
CA LEU A 421 -49.90 -3.16 24.73
C LEU A 421 -49.93 -2.29 23.45
N LEU A 422 -51.13 -2.07 22.89
CA LEU A 422 -51.44 -1.32 21.66
C LEU A 422 -51.49 -2.14 20.36
N SER A 423 -52.32 -3.19 20.41
CA SER A 423 -53.21 -3.52 19.29
C SER A 423 -54.23 -2.40 19.07
N GLN A 424 -54.61 -2.18 17.80
CA GLN A 424 -55.71 -1.35 17.27
C GLN A 424 -55.28 0.01 16.70
N ILE A 425 -55.04 0.04 15.38
CA ILE A 425 -55.66 0.94 14.37
C ILE A 425 -55.26 0.44 12.96
N PRO A 426 -56.23 0.18 12.05
CA PRO A 426 -55.99 -0.16 10.64
C PRO A 426 -55.94 1.12 9.77
N ILE A 427 -55.82 0.97 8.44
CA ILE A 427 -55.80 2.02 7.37
C ILE A 427 -54.33 2.37 7.00
N ILE A 428 -53.80 2.11 5.80
CA ILE A 428 -54.26 2.49 4.46
C ILE A 428 -53.94 1.37 3.44
N ASN A 429 -54.98 0.85 2.79
CA ASN A 429 -54.93 0.29 1.44
C ASN A 429 -55.11 1.44 0.42
N ASN A 430 -54.60 1.23 -0.79
CA ASN A 430 -54.76 2.01 -2.02
C ASN A 430 -53.77 3.17 -2.23
N LEU A 431 -52.78 2.92 -3.10
CA LEU A 431 -52.59 3.75 -4.29
C LEU A 431 -52.04 2.87 -5.42
N SER A 432 -52.86 2.78 -6.46
CA SER A 432 -52.69 2.03 -7.69
C SER A 432 -51.55 2.56 -8.56
N SER A 433 -50.87 1.62 -9.20
CA SER A 433 -49.91 1.80 -10.28
C SER A 433 -50.50 2.53 -11.48
N SER A 434 -49.90 3.65 -11.87
CA SER A 434 -49.96 4.17 -13.24
C SER A 434 -48.61 3.93 -13.92
N SER A 435 -48.62 2.99 -14.86
CA SER A 435 -47.53 2.65 -15.76
C SER A 435 -47.19 3.79 -16.71
N SER A 436 -45.93 4.20 -16.77
CA SER A 436 -45.34 4.89 -17.93
C SER A 436 -44.17 4.06 -18.47
N ALA A 437 -44.29 3.69 -19.73
CA ALA A 437 -43.47 2.75 -20.50
C ALA A 437 -41.95 2.86 -20.25
N GLY A 438 -41.36 1.77 -19.79
CA GLY A 438 -39.93 1.53 -19.86
C GLY A 438 -39.51 1.25 -21.30
N THR A 439 -38.44 1.89 -21.75
CA THR A 439 -37.74 1.55 -22.98
C THR A 439 -37.14 0.15 -22.81
N THR A 440 -37.72 -0.82 -23.50
CA THR A 440 -37.27 -2.22 -23.54
C THR A 440 -35.83 -2.33 -24.04
N PRO A 441 -35.00 -3.23 -23.48
CA PRO A 441 -33.69 -3.57 -24.03
C PRO A 441 -33.87 -4.04 -25.48
N ARG A 442 -33.05 -3.54 -26.42
CA ARG A 442 -33.05 -4.09 -27.79
C ARG A 442 -32.69 -5.59 -27.71
N PRO A 443 -33.50 -6.48 -28.30
CA PRO A 443 -33.17 -7.91 -28.35
C PRO A 443 -31.88 -8.11 -29.17
N TYR A 444 -31.04 -9.04 -28.71
CA TYR A 444 -29.88 -9.52 -29.47
C TYR A 444 -30.34 -10.12 -30.79
N ILE A 445 -29.72 -9.67 -31.89
CA ILE A 445 -29.90 -10.24 -33.23
C ILE A 445 -28.62 -11.06 -33.49
N PRO A 446 -28.73 -12.35 -33.82
CA PRO A 446 -27.58 -13.19 -34.10
C PRO A 446 -26.89 -12.72 -35.38
N PHE A 447 -25.59 -12.98 -35.50
CA PHE A 447 -24.87 -12.71 -36.74
C PHE A 447 -25.22 -13.83 -37.75
N GLY A 448 -25.93 -13.50 -38.83
CA GLY A 448 -26.46 -14.47 -39.80
C GLY A 448 -27.92 -14.91 -39.53
N ASN A 449 -28.47 -15.75 -40.42
CA ASN A 449 -29.87 -16.23 -40.33
C ASN A 449 -29.99 -17.44 -39.40
N ALA A 450 -29.48 -17.34 -38.17
CA ALA A 450 -29.62 -18.40 -37.18
C ALA A 450 -31.11 -18.75 -36.95
N PRO A 451 -31.47 -20.01 -36.70
CA PRO A 451 -32.85 -20.45 -36.79
C PRO A 451 -33.65 -19.96 -35.59
N SER A 452 -34.84 -19.42 -35.84
CA SER A 452 -35.81 -19.12 -34.78
C SER A 452 -36.45 -20.44 -34.30
N CYS A 453 -36.10 -20.86 -33.09
CA CYS A 453 -36.55 -22.15 -32.57
C CYS A 453 -37.98 -22.09 -31.99
N PRO A 454 -38.76 -23.19 -32.08
CA PRO A 454 -40.09 -23.26 -31.49
C PRO A 454 -40.08 -22.92 -29.99
N SER A 455 -41.07 -22.17 -29.51
CA SER A 455 -41.20 -21.79 -28.09
C SER A 455 -41.42 -22.97 -27.15
N ASN A 456 -41.82 -24.13 -27.69
CA ASN A 456 -41.98 -25.40 -26.99
C ASN A 456 -40.77 -26.36 -27.15
N SER A 457 -39.62 -25.87 -27.63
CA SER A 457 -38.39 -26.67 -27.71
C SER A 457 -38.07 -27.31 -26.34
N PRO A 458 -37.68 -28.59 -26.29
CA PRO A 458 -37.31 -29.24 -25.04
C PRO A 458 -36.04 -28.61 -24.46
N LEU A 459 -35.88 -28.70 -23.13
CA LEU A 459 -34.61 -28.39 -22.48
C LEU A 459 -33.56 -29.42 -22.91
N SER A 460 -32.35 -28.95 -23.21
CA SER A 460 -31.20 -29.82 -23.38
C SER A 460 -30.99 -30.72 -22.14
N CYS A 461 -30.35 -31.88 -22.31
CA CYS A 461 -30.27 -32.97 -21.31
C CYS A 461 -31.58 -33.67 -20.92
N HIS A 462 -32.76 -33.23 -21.38
CA HIS A 462 -34.07 -33.79 -20.96
C HIS A 462 -34.78 -34.67 -22.00
N ASN A 463 -34.11 -35.16 -23.04
CA ASN A 463 -34.70 -36.12 -23.99
C ASN A 463 -33.63 -37.08 -24.56
N SER A 464 -33.87 -38.39 -24.46
CA SER A 464 -33.03 -39.46 -25.02
C SER A 464 -33.38 -39.82 -26.47
N THR A 465 -34.36 -39.12 -27.04
CA THR A 465 -34.82 -39.29 -28.42
C THR A 465 -34.19 -38.19 -29.27
N THR A 466 -33.52 -38.56 -30.37
CA THR A 466 -32.95 -37.64 -31.39
C THR A 466 -33.94 -36.51 -31.67
N ALA A 467 -33.56 -35.27 -31.30
CA ALA A 467 -34.45 -34.14 -31.42
C ALA A 467 -34.71 -33.79 -32.92
N PRO A 468 -35.89 -33.23 -33.26
CA PRO A 468 -36.38 -33.15 -34.65
C PRO A 468 -35.68 -32.10 -35.54
N ASP A 469 -34.73 -31.34 -35.01
CA ASP A 469 -33.88 -30.39 -35.73
C ASP A 469 -32.62 -30.10 -34.89
N SER A 470 -31.44 -30.49 -35.39
CA SER A 470 -30.16 -30.31 -34.67
C SER A 470 -29.75 -28.85 -34.50
N CYS A 471 -30.36 -27.90 -35.22
CA CYS A 471 -30.04 -26.49 -35.07
C CYS A 471 -30.82 -25.80 -33.94
N CYS A 472 -31.87 -26.43 -33.43
CA CYS A 472 -32.73 -25.89 -32.37
C CYS A 472 -32.66 -26.63 -31.04
N PHE A 473 -31.69 -27.52 -30.91
CA PHE A 473 -31.49 -28.33 -29.72
C PHE A 473 -30.02 -28.73 -29.58
N ILE A 474 -29.42 -28.45 -28.42
CA ILE A 474 -28.02 -28.82 -28.14
C ILE A 474 -27.94 -30.33 -27.81
N TYR A 475 -27.20 -31.11 -28.61
CA TYR A 475 -27.03 -32.58 -28.53
C TYR A 475 -25.74 -33.03 -29.25
N PRO A 476 -24.99 -34.09 -28.82
CA PRO A 476 -25.22 -35.03 -27.71
C PRO A 476 -24.89 -34.48 -26.33
N GLY A 477 -24.25 -33.31 -26.26
CA GLY A 477 -24.18 -32.50 -25.06
C GLY A 477 -25.53 -31.93 -24.65
N GLY A 478 -25.57 -31.16 -23.59
CA GLY A 478 -26.77 -30.39 -23.30
C GLY A 478 -26.65 -29.42 -22.15
N GLN A 479 -25.86 -29.73 -21.14
CA GLN A 479 -25.62 -28.80 -20.06
C GLN A 479 -24.44 -27.90 -20.46
N LEU A 480 -24.57 -26.60 -20.29
CA LEU A 480 -23.49 -25.63 -20.51
C LEU A 480 -23.00 -25.11 -19.17
N LEU A 481 -21.68 -25.14 -18.97
CA LEU A 481 -21.03 -24.63 -17.79
C LEU A 481 -20.40 -23.28 -18.09
N GLN A 482 -20.92 -22.22 -17.48
CA GLN A 482 -20.25 -20.93 -17.46
C GLN A 482 -19.22 -20.98 -16.32
N THR A 483 -17.94 -20.95 -16.67
CA THR A 483 -16.84 -21.12 -15.72
C THR A 483 -16.12 -19.80 -15.49
N GLN A 484 -15.84 -19.51 -14.23
CA GLN A 484 -15.13 -18.31 -13.79
C GLN A 484 -13.92 -18.70 -12.95
N PHE A 485 -12.89 -17.86 -12.99
CA PHE A 485 -11.65 -18.02 -12.23
C PHE A 485 -11.30 -16.73 -11.47
N TRP A 486 -10.60 -16.90 -10.34
CA TRP A 486 -10.13 -15.79 -9.52
C TRP A 486 -8.69 -16.02 -9.09
N ASP A 487 -7.82 -15.09 -9.48
CA ASP A 487 -6.49 -14.90 -8.94
C ASP A 487 -6.43 -13.48 -8.38
N TYR A 488 -5.97 -13.31 -7.16
CA TYR A 488 -6.05 -12.02 -6.44
C TYR A 488 -4.69 -11.43 -6.11
N SER A 489 -3.60 -12.16 -6.35
CA SER A 489 -2.27 -11.70 -5.99
C SER A 489 -1.20 -12.25 -6.94
N PRO A 490 -0.93 -11.54 -8.07
CA PRO A 490 -1.68 -10.36 -8.57
C PRO A 490 -3.00 -10.76 -9.24
N ALA A 491 -3.96 -9.83 -9.29
CA ALA A 491 -5.19 -10.05 -10.05
C ALA A 491 -4.93 -10.03 -11.55
N ILE A 492 -5.47 -11.01 -12.28
CA ILE A 492 -5.34 -11.10 -13.75
C ILE A 492 -6.29 -10.11 -14.44
N GLY A 493 -7.52 -9.98 -13.92
CA GLY A 493 -8.49 -8.97 -14.33
C GLY A 493 -8.71 -7.93 -13.22
N PRO A 494 -9.85 -7.23 -13.21
CA PRO A 494 -10.18 -6.26 -12.17
C PRO A 494 -10.15 -6.87 -10.76
N VAL A 495 -9.69 -6.08 -9.78
CA VAL A 495 -9.51 -6.51 -8.38
C VAL A 495 -10.82 -6.77 -7.62
N ASP A 496 -11.95 -6.49 -8.26
CA ASP A 496 -13.32 -6.61 -7.77
C ASP A 496 -14.20 -7.42 -8.75
N SER A 497 -13.61 -8.19 -9.66
CA SER A 497 -14.38 -9.06 -10.57
C SER A 497 -13.65 -10.36 -10.91
N TRP A 498 -14.42 -11.43 -11.05
CA TRP A 498 -13.90 -12.70 -11.51
C TRP A 498 -13.54 -12.62 -12.99
N THR A 499 -12.56 -13.42 -13.42
CA THR A 499 -12.28 -13.54 -14.85
C THR A 499 -13.10 -14.68 -15.44
N LEU A 500 -13.56 -14.47 -16.67
CA LEU A 500 -14.19 -15.48 -17.48
C LEU A 500 -13.13 -16.52 -17.86
N HIS A 501 -13.44 -17.80 -17.62
CA HIS A 501 -12.59 -18.90 -18.05
C HIS A 501 -13.11 -19.46 -19.38
N GLY A 502 -14.39 -19.86 -19.43
CA GLY A 502 -15.04 -20.27 -20.68
C GLY A 502 -16.50 -20.72 -20.52
N LEU A 503 -17.10 -21.13 -21.64
CA LEU A 503 -18.42 -21.75 -21.71
C LEU A 503 -18.27 -23.17 -22.28
N TRP A 504 -18.48 -24.18 -21.44
CA TRP A 504 -18.12 -25.55 -21.78
C TRP A 504 -19.35 -26.44 -21.90
N PRO A 505 -19.54 -27.16 -23.02
CA PRO A 505 -20.60 -28.15 -23.14
C PRO A 505 -20.25 -29.41 -22.30
N ASP A 506 -21.25 -29.93 -21.61
CA ASP A 506 -21.22 -31.18 -20.85
C ASP A 506 -22.16 -32.19 -21.50
N LEU A 507 -21.76 -33.47 -21.53
CA LEU A 507 -22.53 -34.60 -22.05
C LEU A 507 -23.69 -35.03 -21.15
N CYS A 508 -24.13 -34.15 -20.24
CA CYS A 508 -25.14 -34.39 -19.22
C CYS A 508 -24.73 -35.49 -18.22
N ASP A 509 -23.43 -35.74 -18.09
CA ASP A 509 -22.85 -36.80 -17.25
C ASP A 509 -21.60 -36.36 -16.47
N GLY A 510 -21.24 -35.07 -16.55
CA GLY A 510 -20.05 -34.51 -15.90
C GLY A 510 -18.78 -34.57 -16.76
N SER A 511 -18.87 -35.03 -18.02
CA SER A 511 -17.76 -35.07 -18.98
C SER A 511 -17.92 -34.01 -20.06
N TYR A 512 -16.79 -33.42 -20.47
CA TYR A 512 -16.73 -32.33 -21.44
C TYR A 512 -16.05 -32.81 -22.72
N PRO A 513 -16.73 -32.78 -23.89
CA PRO A 513 -16.09 -33.07 -25.15
C PRO A 513 -15.13 -31.92 -25.49
N THR A 514 -14.06 -32.25 -26.22
CA THR A 514 -13.02 -31.28 -26.58
C THR A 514 -12.61 -31.44 -28.04
N TYR A 515 -12.36 -30.33 -28.73
CA TYR A 515 -11.81 -30.30 -30.09
C TYR A 515 -12.67 -31.03 -31.14
N CYS A 516 -13.98 -30.82 -31.09
CA CYS A 516 -14.94 -31.45 -31.99
C CYS A 516 -14.93 -30.82 -33.40
N HIS A 517 -15.90 -31.21 -34.24
CA HIS A 517 -15.94 -30.90 -35.67
C HIS A 517 -17.24 -30.23 -36.13
N GLU A 518 -18.03 -29.67 -35.21
CA GLU A 518 -19.29 -28.99 -35.58
C GLU A 518 -19.03 -27.66 -36.30
N THR A 519 -17.92 -26.98 -35.97
CA THR A 519 -17.50 -25.72 -36.59
C THR A 519 -16.03 -25.79 -37.06
N PRO A 520 -15.60 -24.93 -38.01
CA PRO A 520 -14.19 -24.75 -38.34
C PRO A 520 -13.36 -24.30 -37.12
N ARG A 521 -12.03 -24.45 -37.23
CA ARG A 521 -11.07 -23.94 -36.24
C ARG A 521 -10.52 -22.59 -36.68
N TYR A 522 -10.34 -21.70 -35.72
CA TYR A 522 -9.95 -20.30 -35.94
C TYR A 522 -8.67 -19.94 -35.18
N HIS A 523 -7.86 -19.05 -35.78
CA HIS A 523 -6.56 -18.61 -35.23
C HIS A 523 -6.42 -17.08 -35.19
N ASN A 524 -7.54 -16.37 -35.29
CA ASN A 524 -7.60 -14.92 -35.51
C ASN A 524 -8.90 -14.33 -34.94
N ILE A 525 -9.24 -14.70 -33.72
CA ILE A 525 -10.46 -14.26 -33.01
C ILE A 525 -10.56 -12.74 -32.96
N THR A 526 -9.49 -12.03 -32.61
CA THR A 526 -9.47 -10.55 -32.58
C THR A 526 -9.86 -9.96 -33.94
N SER A 527 -9.33 -10.52 -35.03
CA SER A 527 -9.62 -10.03 -36.38
C SER A 527 -11.07 -10.31 -36.78
N ILE A 528 -11.61 -11.48 -36.44
CA ILE A 528 -13.01 -11.84 -36.73
C ILE A 528 -13.96 -10.91 -35.98
N LEU A 529 -13.76 -10.70 -34.68
CA LEU A 529 -14.59 -9.80 -33.87
C LEU A 529 -14.48 -8.35 -34.34
N THR A 530 -13.29 -7.90 -34.75
CA THR A 530 -13.09 -6.55 -35.31
C THR A 530 -13.81 -6.39 -36.65
N ALA A 531 -13.73 -7.37 -37.54
CA ALA A 531 -14.42 -7.36 -38.84
C ALA A 531 -15.95 -7.31 -38.66
N ALA A 532 -16.47 -8.02 -37.65
CA ALA A 532 -17.88 -7.99 -37.26
C ALA A 532 -18.30 -6.74 -36.46
N SER A 533 -17.43 -5.73 -36.36
CA SER A 533 -17.65 -4.48 -35.61
C SER A 533 -18.00 -4.69 -34.12
N GLN A 534 -17.52 -5.79 -33.52
CA GLN A 534 -17.73 -6.13 -32.11
C GLN A 534 -16.63 -5.57 -31.21
N THR A 535 -16.32 -4.28 -31.36
CA THR A 535 -15.24 -3.61 -30.60
C THR A 535 -15.54 -3.56 -29.10
N ASP A 536 -16.81 -3.42 -28.72
CA ASP A 536 -17.22 -3.37 -27.31
C ASP A 536 -17.09 -4.74 -26.63
N LEU A 537 -17.44 -5.80 -27.35
CA LEU A 537 -17.25 -7.18 -26.90
C LEU A 537 -15.77 -7.49 -26.73
N LEU A 538 -14.96 -7.15 -27.74
CA LEU A 538 -13.52 -7.36 -27.74
C LEU A 538 -12.84 -6.58 -26.59
N SER A 539 -13.21 -5.31 -26.40
CA SER A 539 -12.72 -4.48 -25.28
C SER A 539 -13.06 -5.11 -23.92
N TYR A 540 -14.30 -5.58 -23.76
CA TYR A 540 -14.72 -6.27 -22.54
C TYR A 540 -13.92 -7.57 -22.32
N MET A 541 -13.70 -8.36 -23.37
CA MET A 541 -12.91 -9.59 -23.29
C MET A 541 -11.45 -9.31 -22.90
N HIS A 542 -10.85 -8.22 -23.39
CA HIS A 542 -9.50 -7.80 -23.01
C HIS A 542 -9.37 -7.41 -21.53
N GLU A 543 -10.46 -7.13 -20.84
CA GLU A 543 -10.45 -6.81 -19.41
C GLU A 543 -10.87 -8.01 -18.54
N TYR A 544 -11.88 -8.78 -18.97
CA TYR A 544 -12.52 -9.80 -18.14
C TYR A 544 -12.29 -11.24 -18.60
N TRP A 545 -11.82 -11.50 -19.82
CA TRP A 545 -11.58 -12.86 -20.35
C TRP A 545 -10.10 -13.09 -20.66
N LEU A 546 -9.29 -13.02 -19.60
CA LEU A 546 -7.83 -13.06 -19.69
C LEU A 546 -7.26 -14.40 -19.19
N PRO A 547 -6.20 -14.92 -19.84
CA PRO A 547 -5.54 -16.14 -19.39
C PRO A 547 -4.61 -15.88 -18.20
N ASN A 548 -4.39 -16.92 -17.38
CA ASN A 548 -3.34 -16.91 -16.37
C ASN A 548 -1.93 -17.16 -16.94
N ARG A 549 -1.83 -17.62 -18.20
CA ARG A 549 -0.58 -17.87 -18.95
C ARG A 549 -0.84 -17.73 -20.46
N GLY A 550 0.07 -17.10 -21.18
CA GLY A 550 -0.06 -16.90 -22.64
C GLY A 550 -0.76 -15.60 -23.01
N SER A 551 -1.07 -15.41 -24.30
CA SER A 551 -1.78 -14.21 -24.78
C SER A 551 -3.29 -14.43 -24.81
N ALA A 552 -4.05 -13.34 -24.66
CA ALA A 552 -5.51 -13.38 -24.73
C ALA A 552 -6.01 -14.01 -26.04
N GLU A 553 -5.40 -13.67 -27.17
CA GLU A 553 -5.73 -14.24 -28.48
C GLU A 553 -5.60 -15.77 -28.49
N THR A 554 -4.45 -16.30 -28.08
CA THR A 554 -4.22 -17.76 -28.05
C THR A 554 -5.17 -18.48 -27.10
N PHE A 555 -5.63 -17.80 -26.06
CA PHE A 555 -6.58 -18.33 -25.11
C PHE A 555 -8.01 -18.34 -25.67
N TRP A 556 -8.43 -17.28 -26.36
CA TRP A 556 -9.73 -17.26 -27.04
C TRP A 556 -9.78 -18.28 -28.18
N GLU A 557 -8.69 -18.46 -28.93
CA GLU A 557 -8.55 -19.56 -29.87
C GLU A 557 -8.72 -20.92 -29.18
N HIS A 558 -8.14 -21.10 -28.00
CA HIS A 558 -8.32 -22.32 -27.22
C HIS A 558 -9.78 -22.56 -26.85
N GLU A 559 -10.46 -21.56 -26.29
CA GLU A 559 -11.85 -21.68 -25.86
C GLU A 559 -12.78 -21.98 -27.04
N MET A 560 -12.62 -21.27 -28.17
CA MET A 560 -13.41 -21.54 -29.37
C MET A 560 -13.12 -22.94 -29.95
N ASN A 561 -11.84 -23.25 -30.20
CA ASN A 561 -11.48 -24.48 -30.91
C ASN A 561 -11.65 -25.75 -30.09
N LYS A 562 -11.60 -25.64 -28.76
CA LYS A 562 -11.76 -26.77 -27.85
C LYS A 562 -13.20 -26.96 -27.41
N HIS A 563 -13.92 -25.88 -27.10
CA HIS A 563 -15.26 -25.95 -26.49
C HIS A 563 -16.35 -25.50 -27.45
N GLY A 564 -16.18 -24.37 -28.14
CA GLY A 564 -17.14 -23.86 -29.12
C GLY A 564 -17.44 -24.84 -30.26
N THR A 565 -16.39 -25.52 -30.77
CA THR A 565 -16.49 -26.54 -31.84
C THR A 565 -17.35 -27.76 -31.47
N CYS A 566 -17.70 -27.94 -30.20
CA CYS A 566 -18.51 -29.04 -29.69
C CYS A 566 -19.99 -28.68 -29.50
N VAL A 567 -20.42 -27.48 -29.88
CA VAL A 567 -21.81 -27.05 -29.82
C VAL A 567 -22.44 -27.18 -31.20
N ASN A 568 -23.24 -28.21 -31.41
CA ASN A 568 -23.87 -28.54 -32.71
C ASN A 568 -24.72 -27.40 -33.29
N THR A 569 -25.35 -26.57 -32.45
CA THR A 569 -26.19 -25.46 -32.96
C THR A 569 -25.37 -24.32 -33.56
N LEU A 570 -24.05 -24.27 -33.31
CA LEU A 570 -23.13 -23.32 -33.95
C LEU A 570 -22.65 -23.81 -35.33
N ALA A 571 -23.05 -24.99 -35.79
CA ALA A 571 -22.61 -25.50 -37.08
C ALA A 571 -22.99 -24.54 -38.22
N PRO A 572 -22.13 -24.35 -39.25
CA PRO A 572 -22.42 -23.48 -40.39
C PRO A 572 -23.77 -23.74 -41.06
N SER A 573 -24.22 -25.01 -41.09
CA SER A 573 -25.53 -25.40 -41.63
C SER A 573 -26.72 -24.78 -40.90
N CYS A 574 -26.53 -24.24 -39.69
CA CYS A 574 -27.57 -23.61 -38.90
C CYS A 574 -27.75 -22.11 -39.19
N TYR A 575 -26.87 -21.49 -39.98
CA TYR A 575 -26.88 -20.03 -40.22
C TYR A 575 -27.58 -19.59 -41.53
N GLY A 576 -28.21 -20.52 -42.25
CA GLY A 576 -28.98 -20.26 -43.47
C GLY A 576 -28.14 -19.70 -44.63
N ASP A 577 -28.82 -19.15 -45.65
CA ASP A 577 -28.18 -18.70 -46.91
C ASP A 577 -27.27 -17.46 -46.78
N GLY A 578 -27.23 -16.82 -45.60
CA GLY A 578 -26.48 -15.58 -45.33
C GLY A 578 -25.24 -15.76 -44.44
N TYR A 579 -24.80 -17.01 -44.23
CA TYR A 579 -23.66 -17.34 -43.38
C TYR A 579 -22.33 -16.81 -43.95
N GLU A 580 -21.57 -16.11 -43.11
CA GLU A 580 -20.16 -15.84 -43.32
C GLU A 580 -19.30 -16.55 -42.27
N ALA A 581 -18.16 -17.09 -42.69
CA ALA A 581 -17.25 -17.79 -41.78
C ALA A 581 -16.76 -16.85 -40.68
N GLY A 582 -17.08 -17.17 -39.42
CA GLY A 582 -16.80 -16.32 -38.26
C GLY A 582 -18.06 -15.82 -37.55
N ASP A 583 -19.24 -15.90 -38.16
CA ASP A 583 -20.52 -15.57 -37.52
C ASP A 583 -20.74 -16.39 -36.23
N GLU A 584 -20.40 -17.67 -36.26
CA GLU A 584 -20.50 -18.58 -35.12
C GLU A 584 -19.51 -18.26 -34.00
N VAL A 585 -18.35 -17.69 -34.35
CA VAL A 585 -17.36 -17.18 -33.39
C VAL A 585 -17.95 -15.98 -32.65
N VAL A 586 -18.50 -15.02 -33.40
CA VAL A 586 -19.13 -13.82 -32.83
C VAL A 586 -20.25 -14.21 -31.87
N ASP A 587 -21.13 -15.13 -32.27
CA ASP A 587 -22.23 -15.59 -31.43
C ASP A 587 -21.74 -16.32 -30.17
N PHE A 588 -20.76 -17.23 -30.28
CA PHE A 588 -20.19 -17.94 -29.13
C PHE A 588 -19.65 -16.97 -28.07
N PHE A 589 -18.80 -16.02 -28.48
CA PHE A 589 -18.20 -15.04 -27.57
C PHE A 589 -19.26 -14.08 -27.00
N THR A 590 -20.19 -13.62 -27.83
CA THR A 590 -21.26 -12.71 -27.39
C THR A 590 -22.14 -13.36 -26.33
N ARG A 591 -22.58 -14.61 -26.56
CA ARG A 591 -23.44 -15.32 -25.60
C ARG A 591 -22.71 -15.68 -24.32
N THR A 592 -21.45 -16.08 -24.42
CA THR A 592 -20.61 -16.37 -23.26
C THR A 592 -20.42 -15.14 -22.38
N VAL A 593 -20.07 -13.99 -22.97
CA VAL A 593 -19.90 -12.72 -22.25
C VAL A 593 -21.23 -12.21 -21.68
N LYS A 594 -22.33 -12.34 -22.43
CA LYS A 594 -23.65 -11.94 -21.93
C LYS A 594 -24.05 -12.75 -20.69
N LEU A 595 -23.87 -14.06 -20.72
CA LEU A 595 -24.15 -14.93 -19.57
C LEU A 595 -23.24 -14.60 -18.39
N PHE A 596 -21.95 -14.35 -18.62
CA PHE A 596 -21.01 -13.94 -17.56
C PHE A 596 -21.45 -12.63 -16.88
N LYS A 597 -21.91 -11.63 -17.64
CA LYS A 597 -22.43 -10.36 -17.10
C LYS A 597 -23.66 -10.54 -16.19
N GLU A 598 -24.43 -11.60 -16.38
CA GLU A 598 -25.58 -11.95 -15.53
C GLU A 598 -25.15 -12.69 -14.24
N LEU A 599 -23.91 -13.18 -14.19
CA LEU A 599 -23.35 -14.03 -13.13
C LEU A 599 -22.20 -13.34 -12.38
N ASP A 600 -22.51 -12.21 -11.76
CA ASP A 600 -21.53 -11.46 -10.96
C ASP A 600 -21.21 -12.17 -9.62
N THR A 601 -20.24 -13.09 -9.71
CA THR A 601 -19.76 -13.90 -8.59
C THR A 601 -19.17 -13.04 -7.48
N TYR A 602 -18.42 -11.98 -7.82
CA TYR A 602 -17.80 -11.11 -6.82
C TYR A 602 -18.88 -10.41 -5.98
N THR A 603 -19.81 -9.74 -6.65
CA THR A 603 -20.90 -9.02 -5.97
C THR A 603 -21.80 -9.95 -5.17
N ALA A 604 -22.06 -11.16 -5.66
CA ALA A 604 -22.84 -12.16 -4.94
C ALA A 604 -22.18 -12.57 -3.61
N LEU A 605 -20.85 -12.76 -3.62
CA LEU A 605 -20.08 -13.06 -2.42
C LEU A 605 -20.00 -11.84 -1.49
N GLU A 606 -19.71 -10.66 -2.03
CA GLU A 606 -19.62 -9.42 -1.26
C GLU A 606 -20.93 -9.10 -0.51
N LYS A 607 -22.09 -9.28 -1.17
CA LYS A 607 -23.42 -9.11 -0.55
C LYS A 607 -23.66 -10.07 0.62
N ALA A 608 -23.03 -11.24 0.60
CA ALA A 608 -23.06 -12.20 1.70
C ALA A 608 -22.00 -11.90 2.79
N GLY A 609 -21.27 -10.78 2.68
CA GLY A 609 -20.16 -10.42 3.55
C GLY A 609 -18.89 -11.27 3.30
N ILE A 610 -18.80 -11.91 2.14
CA ILE A 610 -17.69 -12.76 1.73
C ILE A 610 -16.80 -11.96 0.78
N VAL A 611 -15.76 -11.35 1.34
CA VAL A 611 -14.77 -10.56 0.58
C VAL A 611 -13.39 -11.20 0.66
N PRO A 612 -12.52 -10.98 -0.36
CA PRO A 612 -11.13 -11.42 -0.31
C PRO A 612 -10.45 -10.93 0.97
N SER A 613 -9.92 -11.86 1.74
CA SER A 613 -9.30 -11.52 3.01
C SER A 613 -8.21 -12.52 3.35
N TYR A 614 -7.09 -12.00 3.84
CA TYR A 614 -6.05 -12.81 4.45
C TYR A 614 -6.42 -13.19 5.90
N THR A 615 -7.49 -12.63 6.45
CA THR A 615 -7.86 -12.73 7.87
C THR A 615 -9.29 -13.19 8.14
N ALA A 616 -10.18 -13.16 7.15
CA ALA A 616 -11.52 -13.72 7.25
C ALA A 616 -11.54 -15.12 6.63
N THR A 617 -12.28 -16.03 7.25
CA THR A 617 -12.49 -17.38 6.69
C THR A 617 -13.97 -17.61 6.47
N TYR A 618 -14.30 -18.35 5.42
CA TYR A 618 -15.67 -18.67 5.05
C TYR A 618 -15.83 -20.17 4.93
N THR A 619 -17.03 -20.65 5.20
CA THR A 619 -17.39 -22.05 4.97
C THR A 619 -17.87 -22.24 3.55
N GLU A 620 -17.65 -23.42 2.98
CA GLU A 620 -18.21 -23.82 1.68
C GLU A 620 -19.72 -23.54 1.62
N ARG A 621 -20.46 -23.82 2.70
CA ARG A 621 -21.91 -23.55 2.78
C ARG A 621 -22.26 -22.06 2.65
N GLN A 622 -21.47 -21.16 3.23
CA GLN A 622 -21.71 -19.72 3.12
C GLN A 622 -21.52 -19.24 1.68
N ILE A 623 -20.47 -19.71 1.03
CA ILE A 623 -20.16 -19.39 -0.37
C ILE A 623 -21.23 -20.00 -1.29
N GLN A 624 -21.54 -21.29 -1.09
CA GLN A 624 -22.58 -21.99 -1.84
C GLN A 624 -23.93 -21.28 -1.73
N SER A 625 -24.34 -20.90 -0.52
CA SER A 625 -25.60 -20.20 -0.29
C SER A 625 -25.62 -18.82 -0.94
N ALA A 626 -24.49 -18.11 -0.98
CA ALA A 626 -24.38 -16.80 -1.62
C ALA A 626 -24.51 -16.91 -3.15
N LEU A 627 -23.82 -17.88 -3.77
CA LEU A 627 -23.84 -18.05 -5.22
C LEU A 627 -25.13 -18.71 -5.73
N THR A 628 -25.69 -19.67 -5.01
CA THR A 628 -27.00 -20.28 -5.36
C THR A 628 -28.14 -19.27 -5.27
N ALA A 629 -28.03 -18.21 -4.48
CA ALA A 629 -29.02 -17.13 -4.47
C ALA A 629 -29.06 -16.32 -5.78
N VAL A 630 -28.01 -16.40 -6.61
CA VAL A 630 -27.95 -15.70 -7.91
C VAL A 630 -28.73 -16.47 -8.98
N THR A 631 -28.53 -17.78 -9.09
CA THR A 631 -29.07 -18.59 -10.20
C THR A 631 -30.22 -19.51 -9.79
N GLY A 632 -30.46 -19.68 -8.48
CA GLY A 632 -31.43 -20.64 -7.96
C GLY A 632 -30.99 -22.11 -8.01
N SER A 633 -29.76 -22.39 -8.47
CA SER A 633 -29.19 -23.73 -8.60
C SER A 633 -27.83 -23.86 -7.92
N GLU A 634 -27.39 -25.09 -7.67
CA GLU A 634 -26.07 -25.37 -7.09
C GLU A 634 -24.94 -24.96 -8.06
N VAL A 635 -23.89 -24.38 -7.50
CA VAL A 635 -22.70 -23.86 -8.20
C VAL A 635 -21.51 -24.70 -7.79
N VAL A 636 -20.74 -25.22 -8.74
CA VAL A 636 -19.56 -26.02 -8.41
C VAL A 636 -18.42 -25.10 -7.99
N LEU A 637 -17.91 -25.27 -6.77
CA LEU A 637 -16.84 -24.45 -6.21
C LEU A 637 -15.47 -25.12 -6.38
N GLY A 638 -14.56 -24.48 -7.10
CA GLY A 638 -13.16 -24.89 -7.14
C GLY A 638 -12.34 -24.10 -6.12
N CYS A 639 -11.63 -24.83 -5.27
CA CYS A 639 -10.58 -24.29 -4.44
C CYS A 639 -9.22 -24.88 -4.84
N SER A 640 -8.21 -24.02 -4.86
CA SER A 640 -6.80 -24.39 -4.97
C SER A 640 -6.11 -24.03 -3.66
N TYR A 641 -5.44 -24.99 -3.03
CA TYR A 641 -4.77 -24.83 -1.74
C TYR A 641 -5.68 -24.25 -0.63
N GLY A 642 -6.98 -24.61 -0.63
CA GLY A 642 -7.94 -24.11 0.34
C GLY A 642 -8.31 -22.64 0.18
N ARG A 643 -8.05 -22.04 -0.99
CA ARG A 643 -8.53 -20.72 -1.42
C ARG A 643 -9.55 -20.91 -2.53
N LEU A 644 -10.69 -20.23 -2.43
CA LEU A 644 -11.68 -20.21 -3.51
C LEU A 644 -11.03 -19.56 -4.74
N ASN A 645 -11.02 -20.27 -5.87
CA ASN A 645 -10.42 -19.78 -7.11
C ASN A 645 -11.24 -20.08 -8.37
N GLN A 646 -12.28 -20.92 -8.30
CA GLN A 646 -13.18 -21.19 -9.42
C GLN A 646 -14.64 -21.30 -8.97
N ALA A 647 -15.56 -20.87 -9.84
CA ALA A 647 -16.99 -21.05 -9.70
C ALA A 647 -17.58 -21.46 -11.06
N TRP A 648 -18.34 -22.56 -11.10
CA TRP A 648 -18.95 -23.06 -12.34
C TRP A 648 -20.48 -23.11 -12.19
N TYR A 649 -21.16 -22.37 -13.07
CA TYR A 649 -22.62 -22.27 -13.12
C TYR A 649 -23.15 -23.15 -14.25
N SER A 650 -24.12 -24.01 -13.94
CA SER A 650 -24.66 -25.01 -14.88
C SER A 650 -26.02 -24.60 -15.43
N PHE A 651 -26.20 -24.71 -16.75
CA PHE A 651 -27.43 -24.34 -17.45
C PHE A 651 -27.86 -25.43 -18.44
N ASN A 652 -29.14 -25.73 -18.49
CA ASN A 652 -29.75 -26.37 -19.65
C ASN A 652 -30.29 -25.27 -20.57
N VAL A 653 -30.18 -25.45 -21.88
CA VAL A 653 -30.62 -24.48 -22.88
C VAL A 653 -31.92 -24.94 -23.51
N LYS A 654 -32.87 -24.02 -23.61
CA LYS A 654 -34.10 -24.20 -24.37
C LYS A 654 -33.97 -23.51 -25.73
N GLY A 655 -33.74 -24.28 -26.79
CA GLY A 655 -33.44 -23.77 -28.13
C GLY A 655 -31.96 -23.90 -28.50
N SER A 656 -31.46 -22.98 -29.32
CA SER A 656 -30.07 -22.92 -29.78
C SER A 656 -29.16 -22.14 -28.83
N LEU A 657 -27.83 -22.25 -28.94
CA LEU A 657 -26.90 -21.42 -28.16
C LEU A 657 -27.11 -19.91 -28.41
N GLN A 658 -27.32 -19.55 -29.67
CA GLN A 658 -27.40 -18.17 -30.17
C GLN A 658 -28.59 -17.42 -29.54
N LEU A 659 -29.77 -18.04 -29.57
CA LEU A 659 -31.04 -17.39 -29.23
C LEU A 659 -31.81 -18.06 -28.08
N GLY A 660 -31.40 -19.25 -27.67
CA GLY A 660 -32.08 -20.02 -26.64
C GLY A 660 -32.01 -19.40 -25.25
N GLU A 661 -32.92 -19.88 -24.40
CA GLU A 661 -33.01 -19.48 -23.00
C GLU A 661 -32.12 -20.39 -22.14
N PHE A 662 -31.23 -19.79 -21.35
CA PHE A 662 -30.37 -20.50 -20.39
C PHE A 662 -31.13 -20.69 -19.08
N VAL A 663 -31.48 -21.93 -18.76
CA VAL A 663 -32.21 -22.31 -17.55
C VAL A 663 -31.23 -22.94 -16.57
N ALA A 664 -31.01 -22.29 -15.43
CA ALA A 664 -30.11 -22.80 -14.40
C ALA A 664 -30.54 -24.18 -13.90
N THR A 665 -29.58 -25.08 -13.70
CA THR A 665 -29.81 -26.46 -13.25
C THR A 665 -28.70 -26.92 -12.34
N ALA A 666 -28.92 -28.01 -11.60
CA ALA A 666 -27.86 -28.69 -10.87
C ALA A 666 -26.80 -29.27 -11.84
N PRO A 667 -25.51 -29.30 -11.44
CA PRO A 667 -24.43 -29.87 -12.25
C PRO A 667 -24.63 -31.37 -12.47
N ALA A 668 -24.29 -31.86 -13.66
CA ALA A 668 -24.41 -33.26 -14.01
C ALA A 668 -23.22 -34.10 -13.52
N GLY A 669 -23.46 -35.38 -13.19
CA GLY A 669 -22.41 -36.37 -12.97
C GLY A 669 -21.58 -36.29 -11.68
N LYS A 670 -20.47 -37.07 -11.62
CA LYS A 670 -19.50 -37.03 -10.50
C LYS A 670 -18.64 -35.76 -10.49
N GLY A 671 -18.60 -35.01 -11.59
CA GLY A 671 -17.91 -33.72 -11.73
C GLY A 671 -18.52 -32.59 -10.89
N GLY A 672 -19.74 -32.77 -10.36
CA GLY A 672 -20.43 -31.79 -9.51
C GLY A 672 -19.91 -31.66 -8.07
N ARG A 673 -18.87 -32.40 -7.66
CA ARG A 673 -18.26 -32.23 -6.33
C ARG A 673 -17.10 -31.25 -6.43
N GLY A 674 -17.35 -30.00 -6.03
CA GLY A 674 -16.31 -28.96 -5.92
C GLY A 674 -15.10 -29.42 -5.08
N THR A 675 -13.97 -28.74 -5.23
CA THR A 675 -12.72 -29.06 -4.51
C THR A 675 -12.56 -28.27 -3.21
N CYS A 676 -13.55 -27.45 -2.83
CA CYS A 676 -13.51 -26.63 -1.63
C CYS A 676 -13.74 -27.41 -0.32
N PRO A 677 -13.01 -27.08 0.77
CA PRO A 677 -13.22 -27.73 2.06
C PRO A 677 -14.48 -27.20 2.78
N ARG A 678 -15.22 -28.11 3.43
CA ARG A 678 -16.50 -27.82 4.13
C ARG A 678 -16.45 -26.70 5.18
N ARG A 679 -15.28 -26.43 5.78
CA ARG A 679 -15.05 -25.32 6.74
C ARG A 679 -13.66 -24.76 6.56
N GLY A 680 -13.50 -23.46 6.85
CA GLY A 680 -12.20 -22.83 6.99
C GLY A 680 -11.42 -22.84 5.69
N ILE A 681 -11.92 -22.10 4.68
CA ILE A 681 -11.14 -21.70 3.52
C ILE A 681 -10.00 -20.82 4.05
N ASN A 682 -8.94 -21.51 4.44
CA ASN A 682 -7.73 -21.02 5.03
C ASN A 682 -6.67 -22.04 4.60
N PRO A 683 -5.60 -21.60 3.92
CA PRO A 683 -4.59 -22.48 3.33
C PRO A 683 -3.90 -23.38 4.35
N ILE A 684 -3.99 -23.02 5.64
CA ILE A 684 -3.39 -23.73 6.76
C ILE A 684 -4.41 -24.37 7.73
N ALA A 685 -5.69 -24.48 7.37
CA ALA A 685 -6.70 -25.13 8.22
C ALA A 685 -6.39 -26.60 8.52
N LYS A 686 -5.66 -27.28 7.63
CA LYS A 686 -5.25 -28.69 7.78
C LYS A 686 -4.14 -28.91 8.82
N PHE A 687 -3.43 -27.86 9.23
CA PHE A 687 -2.32 -27.99 10.16
C PHE A 687 -2.82 -28.08 11.60
N PRO A 688 -2.22 -28.94 12.44
CA PRO A 688 -2.69 -29.17 13.80
C PRO A 688 -2.39 -27.96 14.70
N GLY A 689 -3.16 -27.76 15.76
CA GLY A 689 -2.95 -26.66 16.71
C GLY A 689 -4.21 -26.37 17.52
N PRO A 690 -4.14 -25.49 18.54
CA PRO A 690 -5.29 -25.16 19.36
C PRO A 690 -6.42 -24.55 18.54
N LYS A 691 -7.65 -24.99 18.78
CA LYS A 691 -8.83 -24.47 18.05
C LYS A 691 -9.02 -22.96 18.27
N LEU A 692 -8.70 -22.45 19.46
CA LEU A 692 -8.80 -21.02 19.78
C LEU A 692 -7.75 -20.20 19.02
N ALA A 693 -6.51 -20.68 18.95
CA ALA A 693 -5.46 -20.12 18.10
C ALA A 693 -5.87 -20.06 16.62
N ALA A 694 -6.56 -21.09 16.13
CA ALA A 694 -6.98 -21.16 14.73
C ALA A 694 -8.09 -20.15 14.36
N VAL A 695 -8.86 -19.62 15.33
CA VAL A 695 -9.99 -18.73 15.07
C VAL A 695 -9.74 -17.27 15.44
N SER A 696 -8.80 -16.98 16.35
CA SER A 696 -8.56 -15.61 16.79
C SER A 696 -7.12 -15.34 17.22
N ILE A 697 -6.61 -14.17 16.84
CA ILE A 697 -5.35 -13.61 17.32
C ILE A 697 -5.38 -13.30 18.83
N LEU A 698 -6.58 -13.24 19.43
CA LEU A 698 -6.74 -13.03 20.88
C LEU A 698 -6.04 -14.12 21.71
N TYR A 699 -5.85 -15.31 21.15
CA TYR A 699 -5.11 -16.38 21.81
C TYR A 699 -3.62 -16.01 22.01
N GLU A 700 -2.97 -15.48 20.97
CA GLU A 700 -1.60 -14.95 21.05
C GLU A 700 -1.53 -13.74 21.98
N ILE A 701 -2.44 -12.77 21.81
CA ILE A 701 -2.52 -11.56 22.64
C ILE A 701 -2.65 -11.89 24.13
N TYR A 702 -3.43 -12.93 24.48
CA TYR A 702 -3.56 -13.35 25.86
C TYR A 702 -2.22 -13.80 26.45
N HIS A 703 -1.45 -14.61 25.72
CA HIS A 703 -0.16 -15.09 26.21
C HIS A 703 0.94 -14.04 26.16
N GLU A 704 0.93 -13.14 25.17
CA GLU A 704 1.95 -12.10 25.02
C GLU A 704 1.70 -10.87 25.90
N ILE A 705 0.47 -10.35 25.92
CA ILE A 705 0.16 -9.09 26.60
C ILE A 705 -0.37 -9.35 28.01
N ILE A 706 -1.33 -10.26 28.17
CA ILE A 706 -2.01 -10.46 29.47
C ILE A 706 -1.15 -11.28 30.43
N LEU A 707 -0.48 -12.33 29.93
CA LEU A 707 0.42 -13.16 30.74
C LEU A 707 1.87 -12.67 30.72
N GLY A 708 2.20 -11.64 29.94
CA GLY A 708 3.52 -11.02 29.91
C GLY A 708 4.59 -11.87 29.22
N GLY A 709 4.53 -11.97 27.90
CA GLY A 709 5.57 -12.62 27.09
C GLY A 709 5.66 -14.14 27.23
N GLN A 710 4.56 -14.82 27.56
CA GLN A 710 4.56 -16.27 27.86
C GLN A 710 4.34 -17.15 26.63
N TYR A 711 4.24 -16.56 25.43
CA TYR A 711 3.76 -17.28 24.27
C TYR A 711 4.76 -18.30 23.71
N THR A 712 6.04 -17.97 23.63
CA THR A 712 7.10 -18.92 23.22
C THR A 712 7.15 -20.17 24.12
N PHE A 713 6.95 -20.02 25.44
CA PHE A 713 6.85 -21.15 26.37
C PHE A 713 5.58 -21.97 26.16
N LYS A 714 4.46 -21.32 25.81
CA LYS A 714 3.22 -22.00 25.44
C LYS A 714 3.41 -22.77 24.13
N ILE A 715 4.04 -22.19 23.12
CA ILE A 715 4.35 -22.84 21.83
C ILE A 715 5.16 -24.12 22.03
N ARG A 716 6.14 -24.14 22.95
CA ARG A 716 6.86 -25.38 23.32
C ARG A 716 5.89 -26.49 23.76
N LYS A 717 4.99 -26.19 24.70
CA LYS A 717 3.96 -27.15 25.16
C LYS A 717 3.00 -27.56 24.04
N LEU A 718 2.70 -26.65 23.11
CA LEU A 718 1.85 -26.98 21.96
C LEU A 718 2.54 -27.95 20.99
N HIS A 719 3.86 -27.89 20.83
CA HIS A 719 4.60 -28.87 20.05
C HIS A 719 4.60 -30.26 20.69
N GLU A 720 4.64 -30.34 22.02
CA GLU A 720 4.48 -31.60 22.76
C GLU A 720 3.10 -32.24 22.52
N GLU A 721 2.05 -31.42 22.33
CA GLU A 721 0.66 -31.86 22.14
C GLU A 721 0.30 -32.15 20.67
N TYR A 722 0.68 -31.28 19.74
CA TYR A 722 0.19 -31.28 18.36
C TYR A 722 1.21 -31.76 17.32
N GLY A 723 2.48 -31.93 17.70
CA GLY A 723 3.56 -32.41 16.83
C GLY A 723 4.49 -31.30 16.32
N PRO A 724 5.37 -31.60 15.35
CA PRO A 724 6.51 -30.75 15.00
C PRO A 724 6.18 -29.52 14.14
N ILE A 725 4.99 -29.47 13.54
CA ILE A 725 4.49 -28.29 12.81
C ILE A 725 3.08 -28.00 13.31
N ILE A 726 2.85 -26.77 13.77
CA ILE A 726 1.58 -26.39 14.40
C ILE A 726 1.13 -25.02 13.92
N ARG A 727 -0.18 -24.79 13.93
CA ARG A 727 -0.80 -23.49 13.73
C ARG A 727 -0.94 -22.78 15.08
N ILE A 728 -0.24 -21.67 15.24
CA ILE A 728 -0.17 -20.94 16.51
C ILE A 728 -1.14 -19.77 16.57
N ASN A 729 -1.44 -19.12 15.45
CA ASN A 729 -2.48 -18.12 15.37
C ASN A 729 -3.28 -18.34 14.08
N PRO A 730 -4.25 -17.50 13.73
CA PRO A 730 -5.05 -17.77 12.55
C PRO A 730 -4.25 -17.81 11.24
N TRP A 731 -3.08 -17.17 11.16
CA TRP A 731 -2.31 -16.96 9.92
C TRP A 731 -0.95 -17.66 9.91
N GLU A 732 -0.36 -17.94 11.08
CA GLU A 732 1.03 -18.36 11.24
C GLU A 732 1.16 -19.84 11.63
N LEU A 733 2.14 -20.49 11.00
CA LEU A 733 2.64 -21.81 11.40
C LEU A 733 3.96 -21.67 12.16
N HIS A 734 4.16 -22.51 13.17
CA HIS A 734 5.43 -22.67 13.85
C HIS A 734 5.96 -24.09 13.63
N VAL A 735 7.25 -24.20 13.32
CA VAL A 735 7.95 -25.49 13.13
C VAL A 735 9.01 -25.67 14.22
N ASN A 736 9.04 -26.84 14.85
CA ASN A 736 10.03 -27.23 15.83
C ASN A 736 10.82 -28.46 15.36
N ASP A 737 11.56 -28.26 14.28
CA ASP A 737 12.43 -29.27 13.66
C ASP A 737 13.74 -28.60 13.23
N PRO A 738 14.85 -28.84 13.94
CA PRO A 738 16.14 -28.19 13.66
C PRO A 738 16.65 -28.42 12.23
N ASP A 739 16.32 -29.55 11.62
CA ASP A 739 16.78 -29.87 10.26
C ASP A 739 16.02 -29.07 9.18
N TYR A 740 14.89 -28.45 9.54
CA TYR A 740 14.12 -27.56 8.66
C TYR A 740 14.63 -26.10 8.66
N TYR A 741 15.52 -25.75 9.59
CA TYR A 741 15.93 -24.36 9.81
C TYR A 741 16.51 -23.70 8.54
N ASP A 742 17.35 -24.43 7.79
CA ASP A 742 18.01 -23.90 6.59
C ASP A 742 17.05 -23.79 5.38
N GLU A 743 15.90 -24.46 5.39
CA GLU A 743 14.86 -24.34 4.36
C GLU A 743 13.98 -23.09 4.57
N LEU A 744 13.76 -22.72 5.83
CA LEU A 744 13.02 -21.50 6.18
C LEU A 744 13.90 -20.25 6.09
N TYR A 745 15.10 -20.30 6.69
CA TYR A 745 16.03 -19.16 6.81
C TYR A 745 17.13 -19.22 5.72
N VAL A 746 16.70 -19.01 4.48
CA VAL A 746 17.52 -19.21 3.28
C VAL A 746 18.56 -18.11 3.05
N ALA A 747 19.74 -18.51 2.53
CA ALA A 747 20.82 -17.60 2.16
C ALA A 747 20.63 -16.97 0.77
N ARG A 748 20.92 -17.69 -0.32
CA ARG A 748 20.88 -17.19 -1.71
C ARG A 748 19.92 -18.02 -2.58
N GLY A 749 19.31 -17.37 -3.57
CA GLY A 749 18.49 -18.03 -4.61
C GLY A 749 17.01 -18.26 -4.26
N LYS A 750 16.59 -17.99 -3.03
CA LYS A 750 15.19 -18.07 -2.58
C LYS A 750 14.79 -16.75 -1.90
N LYS A 751 13.59 -16.25 -2.19
CA LYS A 751 13.06 -15.03 -1.58
C LYS A 751 12.32 -15.35 -0.28
N ARG A 752 12.56 -14.53 0.75
CA ARG A 752 11.85 -14.57 2.03
C ARG A 752 11.57 -13.17 2.52
N ASP A 753 10.29 -12.86 2.65
CA ASP A 753 9.80 -11.63 3.25
C ASP A 753 9.69 -11.78 4.77
N LYS A 754 9.73 -10.65 5.48
CA LYS A 754 9.29 -10.62 6.88
C LYS A 754 7.77 -10.54 6.94
N TYR A 755 7.18 -10.92 8.07
CA TYR A 755 5.76 -10.74 8.27
C TYR A 755 5.47 -9.31 8.74
N LEU A 756 4.64 -8.56 7.99
CA LEU A 756 4.36 -7.14 8.25
C LEU A 756 3.85 -6.88 9.67
N TYR A 757 2.94 -7.74 10.17
CA TYR A 757 2.42 -7.66 11.54
C TYR A 757 3.57 -7.64 12.55
N TYR A 758 4.55 -8.52 12.39
CA TYR A 758 5.68 -8.65 13.30
C TYR A 758 6.68 -7.49 13.20
N THR A 759 6.87 -6.90 12.01
CA THR A 759 7.80 -5.77 11.82
C THR A 759 7.36 -4.47 12.52
N GLN A 760 6.10 -4.36 12.92
CA GLN A 760 5.55 -3.15 13.53
C GLN A 760 5.95 -2.94 15.00
N GLN A 761 6.47 -3.97 15.67
CA GLN A 761 6.69 -3.98 17.12
C GLN A 761 7.75 -2.98 17.65
N PHE A 762 8.57 -2.40 16.77
CA PHE A 762 9.62 -1.43 17.15
C PHE A 762 9.34 0.01 16.70
N GLY A 763 8.28 0.25 15.92
CA GLY A 763 8.00 1.59 15.38
C GLY A 763 9.04 2.13 14.37
N ASN A 764 9.98 1.30 13.91
CA ASN A 764 11.07 1.67 13.01
C ASN A 764 10.88 1.06 11.61
N SER A 765 9.79 1.42 10.90
CA SER A 765 9.46 0.83 9.60
C SER A 765 10.49 1.16 8.50
N GLU A 766 11.23 2.26 8.64
CA GLU A 766 12.21 2.71 7.65
C GLU A 766 13.61 2.12 7.84
N SER A 767 13.86 1.36 8.90
CA SER A 767 15.14 0.69 9.10
C SER A 767 15.19 -0.70 8.46
N MET A 768 16.38 -1.30 8.37
CA MET A 768 16.55 -2.64 7.83
C MET A 768 15.77 -3.71 8.63
N ILE A 769 15.60 -3.55 9.95
CA ILE A 769 14.81 -4.50 10.74
C ILE A 769 13.32 -4.43 10.39
N GLY A 770 12.78 -3.24 10.08
CA GLY A 770 11.39 -3.02 9.67
C GLY A 770 11.09 -3.37 8.20
N THR A 771 12.13 -3.58 7.38
CA THR A 771 11.95 -3.77 5.92
C THR A 771 11.31 -5.13 5.58
N VAL A 772 10.09 -5.10 5.06
CA VAL A 772 9.30 -6.31 4.75
C VAL A 772 9.81 -7.05 3.51
N SER A 773 9.89 -6.38 2.36
CA SER A 773 10.25 -7.00 1.07
C SER A 773 11.70 -7.48 1.06
N HIS A 774 11.93 -8.69 0.53
CA HIS A 774 13.26 -9.27 0.34
C HIS A 774 14.16 -8.39 -0.52
N ASP A 775 13.65 -7.88 -1.64
CA ASP A 775 14.47 -7.12 -2.59
C ASP A 775 14.85 -5.75 -2.03
N HIS A 776 13.95 -5.09 -1.31
CA HIS A 776 14.24 -3.83 -0.64
C HIS A 776 15.24 -4.03 0.52
N HIS A 777 15.06 -5.08 1.32
CA HIS A 777 16.03 -5.44 2.35
C HIS A 777 17.40 -5.75 1.74
N ARG A 778 17.46 -6.45 0.61
CA ARG A 778 18.71 -6.79 -0.10
C ARG A 778 19.48 -5.53 -0.51
N LEU A 779 18.79 -4.49 -0.99
CA LEU A 779 19.38 -3.19 -1.30
C LEU A 779 20.05 -2.58 -0.06
N ARG A 780 19.29 -2.41 1.03
CA ARG A 780 19.78 -1.84 2.30
C ARG A 780 20.93 -2.67 2.90
N ARG A 781 20.78 -4.00 2.92
CA ARG A 781 21.77 -4.94 3.43
C ARG A 781 23.07 -4.90 2.62
N GLY A 782 22.99 -4.71 1.31
CA GLY A 782 24.14 -4.58 0.42
C GLY A 782 25.07 -3.44 0.82
N ALA A 783 24.51 -2.26 1.13
CA ALA A 783 25.27 -1.10 1.58
C ALA A 783 25.96 -1.32 2.95
N MET A 784 25.32 -2.08 3.86
CA MET A 784 25.82 -2.26 5.23
C MET A 784 26.79 -3.43 5.42
N ASN A 785 26.72 -4.47 4.59
CA ASN A 785 27.53 -5.69 4.75
C ASN A 785 29.05 -5.45 4.82
N ARG A 786 29.56 -4.44 4.11
CA ARG A 786 31.00 -4.12 4.08
C ARG A 786 31.55 -3.66 5.44
N TYR A 787 30.71 -3.04 6.26
CA TYR A 787 31.06 -2.55 7.60
C TYR A 787 31.17 -3.68 8.61
N PHE A 788 30.21 -4.60 8.60
CA PHE A 788 30.21 -5.73 9.54
C PHE A 788 30.93 -6.98 9.03
N SER A 789 31.77 -6.84 7.99
CA SER A 789 32.61 -7.94 7.50
C SER A 789 33.70 -8.30 8.51
N LYS A 790 34.17 -9.55 8.52
CA LYS A 790 35.24 -9.99 9.45
C LYS A 790 36.49 -9.12 9.32
N ALA A 791 36.89 -8.75 8.10
CA ALA A 791 38.04 -7.89 7.86
C ALA A 791 37.86 -6.48 8.46
N SER A 792 36.65 -5.92 8.38
CA SER A 792 36.35 -4.62 8.97
C SER A 792 36.35 -4.67 10.50
N VAL A 793 35.79 -5.72 11.10
CA VAL A 793 35.79 -5.89 12.56
C VAL A 793 37.20 -6.11 13.12
N ILE A 794 38.06 -6.87 12.45
CA ILE A 794 39.46 -7.03 12.87
C ILE A 794 40.17 -5.67 12.96
N ARG A 795 39.87 -4.72 12.05
CA ARG A 795 40.44 -3.35 12.12
C ARG A 795 39.90 -2.54 13.31
N LEU A 796 38.77 -2.91 13.89
CA LEU A 796 38.18 -2.25 15.07
C LEU A 796 38.73 -2.80 16.38
N GLU A 797 39.55 -3.85 16.36
CA GLU A 797 40.11 -4.46 17.57
C GLU A 797 40.71 -3.43 18.56
N PRO A 798 41.51 -2.42 18.13
CA PRO A 798 42.04 -1.42 19.06
C PRO A 798 40.95 -0.58 19.76
N LEU A 799 39.85 -0.27 19.06
CA LEU A 799 38.71 0.45 19.63
C LEU A 799 37.99 -0.41 20.66
N ILE A 800 37.73 -1.68 20.33
CA ILE A 800 37.06 -2.61 21.25
C ILE A 800 37.94 -2.83 22.49
N GLN A 801 39.24 -3.06 22.30
CA GLN A 801 40.19 -3.26 23.39
C GLN A 801 40.27 -2.04 24.32
N LYS A 802 40.31 -0.83 23.77
CA LYS A 802 40.27 0.42 24.56
C LYS A 802 39.05 0.48 25.49
N HIS A 803 37.88 0.07 25.01
CA HIS A 803 36.65 0.04 25.81
C HIS A 803 36.64 -1.10 26.82
N VAL A 804 37.22 -2.27 26.49
CA VAL A 804 37.46 -3.36 27.45
C VAL A 804 38.38 -2.92 28.57
N ASP A 805 39.49 -2.26 28.25
CA ASP A 805 40.46 -1.76 29.23
C ASP A 805 39.81 -0.70 30.14
N SER A 806 39.00 0.19 29.57
CA SER A 806 38.24 1.19 30.34
C SER A 806 37.24 0.54 31.29
N LEU A 807 36.56 -0.53 30.85
CA LEU A 807 35.64 -1.30 31.69
C LEU A 807 36.40 -2.02 32.82
N ALA A 808 37.51 -2.69 32.50
CA ALA A 808 38.32 -3.40 33.48
C ALA A 808 38.88 -2.44 34.54
N LEU A 809 39.42 -1.29 34.13
CA LEU A 809 39.90 -0.25 35.05
C LEU A 809 38.77 0.31 35.93
N ARG A 810 37.59 0.55 35.34
CA ARG A 810 36.45 1.05 36.11
C ARG A 810 35.97 0.02 37.13
N LEU A 811 35.93 -1.26 36.78
CA LEU A 811 35.57 -2.33 37.71
C LEU A 811 36.62 -2.52 38.79
N ASP A 812 37.92 -2.47 38.46
CA ASP A 812 39.01 -2.54 39.43
C ASP A 812 38.96 -1.41 40.46
N SER A 813 38.41 -0.24 40.10
CA SER A 813 38.19 0.86 41.07
C SER A 813 37.21 0.53 42.21
N TYR A 814 36.46 -0.55 42.10
CA TYR A 814 35.61 -1.08 43.18
C TYR A 814 36.33 -2.05 44.12
N ARG A 815 37.58 -2.42 43.82
CA ARG A 815 38.43 -3.21 44.73
C ARG A 815 38.48 -2.54 46.10
N ASP A 816 38.43 -3.33 47.16
CA ASP A 816 38.42 -2.88 48.56
C ASP A 816 37.20 -2.04 49.02
N THR A 817 36.33 -1.59 48.11
CA THR A 817 35.14 -0.79 48.48
C THR A 817 34.04 -1.61 49.16
N LYS A 818 34.06 -2.95 48.95
CA LYS A 818 32.99 -3.89 49.33
C LYS A 818 31.61 -3.52 48.76
N LYS A 819 31.52 -2.60 47.80
CA LYS A 819 30.28 -2.22 47.14
C LYS A 819 30.01 -3.19 46.00
N PRO A 820 28.82 -3.82 45.93
CA PRO A 820 28.47 -4.68 44.81
C PRO A 820 28.28 -3.87 43.53
N VAL A 821 28.71 -4.44 42.40
CA VAL A 821 28.59 -3.85 41.06
C VAL A 821 27.66 -4.68 40.20
N ASN A 822 26.76 -4.03 39.45
CA ASN A 822 25.89 -4.69 38.48
C ASN A 822 26.60 -4.82 37.13
N LEU A 823 27.11 -6.00 36.82
CA LEU A 823 27.80 -6.27 35.55
C LEU A 823 26.86 -6.23 34.35
N SER A 824 25.57 -6.53 34.50
CA SER A 824 24.62 -6.43 33.39
C SER A 824 24.51 -4.99 32.87
N TRP A 825 24.50 -4.02 33.78
CA TRP A 825 24.54 -2.60 33.41
C TRP A 825 25.91 -2.18 32.88
N ALA A 826 27.00 -2.64 33.51
CA ALA A 826 28.36 -2.35 33.05
C ALA A 826 28.61 -2.85 31.61
N PHE A 827 28.10 -4.03 31.27
CA PHE A 827 28.17 -4.57 29.90
C PHE A 827 27.28 -3.80 28.92
N SER A 828 26.11 -3.30 29.33
CA SER A 828 25.30 -2.40 28.50
C SER A 828 26.05 -1.11 28.20
N CYS A 829 26.70 -0.48 29.20
CA CYS A 829 27.56 0.69 28.97
C CYS A 829 28.70 0.40 27.98
N PHE A 830 29.42 -0.70 28.19
CA PHE A 830 30.55 -1.10 27.33
C PHE A 830 30.15 -1.31 25.87
N THR A 831 29.12 -2.12 25.64
CA THR A 831 28.65 -2.45 24.29
C THR A 831 28.05 -1.22 23.59
N ASN A 832 27.36 -0.34 24.34
CA ASN A 832 26.86 0.93 23.82
C ASN A 832 28.00 1.84 23.37
N ASP A 833 29.05 1.98 24.17
CA ASP A 833 30.19 2.82 23.85
C ASP A 833 30.90 2.33 22.58
N VAL A 834 31.08 1.02 22.42
CA VAL A 834 31.66 0.41 21.22
C VAL A 834 30.79 0.68 19.97
N ILE A 835 29.49 0.34 20.00
CA ILE A 835 28.64 0.47 18.81
C ILE A 835 28.36 1.93 18.46
N SER A 836 28.25 2.82 19.44
CA SER A 836 28.02 4.25 19.20
C SER A 836 29.25 4.90 18.58
N GLU A 837 30.45 4.62 19.10
CA GLU A 837 31.70 5.10 18.49
C GLU A 837 31.85 4.54 17.08
N TYR A 838 31.53 3.27 16.87
CA TYR A 838 31.61 2.66 15.54
C TYR A 838 30.61 3.26 14.53
N ALA A 839 29.35 3.42 14.94
CA ALA A 839 28.28 3.88 14.06
C ALA A 839 28.35 5.39 13.76
N LEU A 840 28.62 6.20 14.78
CA LEU A 840 28.51 7.66 14.74
C LEU A 840 29.86 8.39 14.80
N GLY A 841 30.95 7.70 15.15
CA GLY A 841 32.25 8.32 15.41
C GLY A 841 32.37 8.94 16.81
N LYS A 842 31.36 8.75 17.67
CA LYS A 842 31.32 9.29 19.04
C LYS A 842 30.55 8.36 19.97
N SER A 843 31.05 8.21 21.19
CA SER A 843 30.38 7.53 22.31
C SER A 843 30.10 8.51 23.46
N HIS A 844 29.18 8.13 24.34
CA HIS A 844 28.92 8.88 25.58
C HIS A 844 29.97 8.58 26.66
N ASN A 845 30.82 7.57 26.44
CA ASN A 845 31.74 7.02 27.43
C ASN A 845 30.99 6.63 28.70
N TYR A 846 29.86 5.95 28.55
CA TYR A 846 28.98 5.52 29.64
C TYR A 846 29.71 4.69 30.68
N VAL A 847 30.71 3.89 30.30
CA VAL A 847 31.53 3.13 31.26
C VAL A 847 32.19 4.04 32.29
N VAL A 848 32.71 5.19 31.85
CA VAL A 848 33.45 6.13 32.70
C VAL A 848 32.50 7.10 33.40
N ASN A 849 31.49 7.59 32.68
CA ASN A 849 30.69 8.73 33.10
C ASN A 849 29.44 8.36 33.91
N SER A 850 28.96 7.11 33.82
CA SER A 850 27.72 6.71 34.49
C SER A 850 27.99 6.33 35.95
N GLU A 851 27.18 6.86 36.84
CA GLU A 851 27.15 6.43 38.23
C GLU A 851 26.56 5.02 38.31
N ASP A 852 27.28 4.09 38.96
CA ASP A 852 26.89 2.69 39.12
C ASP A 852 26.50 1.95 37.81
N PHE A 853 26.97 2.45 36.66
CA PHE A 853 26.68 1.96 35.31
C PHE A 853 25.21 2.04 34.86
N TYR A 854 24.33 2.71 35.61
CA TYR A 854 22.93 2.87 35.21
C TYR A 854 22.79 3.97 34.14
N THR A 855 22.00 3.73 33.09
CA THR A 855 21.78 4.70 32.01
C THR A 855 20.32 4.78 31.57
N ASP A 856 19.89 5.98 31.16
CA ASP A 856 18.56 6.20 30.56
C ASP A 856 18.38 5.41 29.25
N PHE A 857 19.49 5.13 28.55
CA PHE A 857 19.48 4.32 27.34
C PHE A 857 19.05 2.87 27.62
N HIS A 858 19.67 2.23 28.61
CA HIS A 858 19.30 0.86 29.03
C HIS A 858 17.83 0.81 29.42
N GLU A 859 17.36 1.77 30.22
CA GLU A 859 15.96 1.88 30.61
C GLU A 859 15.03 2.02 29.39
N ALA A 860 15.38 2.88 28.42
CA ALA A 860 14.59 3.07 27.21
C ALA A 860 14.44 1.76 26.41
N ILE A 861 15.51 1.01 26.19
CA ILE A 861 15.46 -0.25 25.42
C ILE A 861 14.64 -1.31 26.15
N VAL A 862 14.80 -1.44 27.47
CA VAL A 862 13.99 -2.37 28.28
C VAL A 862 12.50 -2.01 28.22
N ASN A 863 12.17 -0.72 28.33
CA ASN A 863 10.78 -0.25 28.27
C ASN A 863 10.15 -0.47 26.89
N ILE A 864 10.87 -0.17 25.80
CA ILE A 864 10.42 -0.46 24.42
C ILE A 864 10.19 -1.96 24.23
N SER A 865 11.12 -2.80 24.71
CA SER A 865 11.00 -4.26 24.59
C SER A 865 9.74 -4.76 25.28
N LYS A 866 9.46 -4.30 26.51
CA LYS A 866 8.25 -4.70 27.26
C LYS A 866 6.94 -4.31 26.59
N ILE A 867 6.89 -3.21 25.84
CA ILE A 867 5.69 -2.79 25.11
C ILE A 867 5.62 -3.28 23.67
N SER A 868 6.66 -3.95 23.17
CA SER A 868 6.76 -4.39 21.77
C SER A 868 5.53 -5.19 21.31
N HIS A 869 5.02 -6.10 22.16
CA HIS A 869 3.79 -6.86 21.89
C HIS A 869 2.54 -5.98 21.74
N ILE A 870 2.45 -4.90 22.52
CA ILE A 870 1.36 -3.91 22.39
C ILE A 870 1.51 -3.13 21.08
N LEU A 871 2.73 -2.69 20.77
CA LEU A 871 3.02 -1.91 19.55
C LEU A 871 2.77 -2.73 18.28
N LYS A 872 3.01 -4.04 18.32
CA LYS A 872 2.69 -5.00 17.25
C LYS A 872 1.20 -5.01 16.92
N VAL A 873 0.34 -4.96 17.94
CA VAL A 873 -1.14 -4.97 17.78
C VAL A 873 -1.68 -3.57 17.48
N PHE A 874 -1.09 -2.53 18.08
CA PHE A 874 -1.55 -1.14 18.01
C PHE A 874 -0.41 -0.20 17.60
N PRO A 875 0.04 -0.24 16.33
CA PRO A 875 1.22 0.50 15.87
C PRO A 875 1.08 2.03 15.96
N TRP A 876 -0.16 2.53 16.00
CA TRP A 876 -0.43 3.96 16.16
C TRP A 876 -0.05 4.50 17.54
N ILE A 877 0.05 3.64 18.58
CA ILE A 877 0.41 4.08 19.94
C ILE A 877 1.81 4.70 19.96
N PHE A 878 2.77 4.08 19.27
CA PHE A 878 4.12 4.60 19.21
C PHE A 878 4.15 5.97 18.53
N ARG A 879 3.48 6.11 17.38
CA ARG A 879 3.36 7.40 16.69
C ARG A 879 2.67 8.46 17.54
N ALA A 880 1.66 8.09 18.34
CA ALA A 880 1.01 9.01 19.24
C ALA A 880 1.99 9.50 20.32
N LEU A 881 2.76 8.61 20.95
CA LEU A 881 3.77 8.97 21.96
C LEU A 881 4.85 9.90 21.38
N GLN A 882 5.31 9.65 20.15
CA GLN A 882 6.35 10.44 19.48
C GLN A 882 5.91 11.87 19.16
N ASN A 883 4.61 12.09 18.91
CA ASN A 883 4.07 13.40 18.57
C ASN A 883 3.60 14.19 19.80
N MET A 884 3.70 13.62 21.00
CA MET A 884 3.32 14.30 22.24
C MET A 884 4.45 15.19 22.75
N PRO A 885 4.14 16.38 23.30
CA PRO A 885 5.13 17.16 24.01
C PRO A 885 5.59 16.41 25.26
N MET A 886 6.86 16.58 25.66
CA MET A 886 7.48 15.81 26.76
C MET A 886 6.72 15.87 28.09
N TRP A 887 6.06 17.00 28.39
CA TRP A 887 5.23 17.12 29.60
C TRP A 887 4.02 16.17 29.58
N ALA A 888 3.44 15.91 28.41
CA ALA A 888 2.31 15.01 28.25
C ALA A 888 2.75 13.55 28.34
N VAL A 889 3.91 13.21 27.76
CA VAL A 889 4.53 11.89 27.92
C VAL A 889 4.79 11.60 29.40
N LYS A 890 5.37 12.58 30.12
CA LYS A 890 5.62 12.49 31.56
C LYS A 890 4.33 12.31 32.39
N LEU A 891 3.23 12.97 32.00
CA LEU A 891 1.93 12.81 32.66
C LEU A 891 1.27 11.45 32.37
N LEU A 892 1.45 10.91 31.16
CA LEU A 892 0.91 9.60 30.77
C LEU A 892 1.63 8.47 31.49
N ASP A 893 2.96 8.45 31.37
CA ASP A 893 3.83 7.52 32.09
C ASP A 893 5.29 7.98 31.99
N GLN A 894 5.91 8.26 33.14
CA GLN A 894 7.29 8.75 33.21
C GLN A 894 8.30 7.79 32.56
N LYS A 895 8.01 6.48 32.49
CA LYS A 895 8.93 5.48 31.95
C LYS A 895 9.18 5.59 30.44
N TYR A 896 8.33 6.29 29.70
CA TYR A 896 8.50 6.49 28.25
C TYR A 896 9.23 7.79 27.89
N VAL A 897 9.58 8.61 28.87
CA VAL A 897 10.37 9.84 28.65
C VAL A 897 11.69 9.51 27.97
N SER A 898 12.46 8.56 28.52
CA SER A 898 13.75 8.13 27.97
C SER A 898 13.62 7.53 26.56
N THR A 899 12.49 6.90 26.24
CA THR A 899 12.19 6.37 24.89
C THR A 899 12.04 7.50 23.86
N VAL A 900 11.29 8.55 24.20
CA VAL A 900 11.07 9.68 23.29
C VAL A 900 12.34 10.53 23.17
N GLU A 901 13.06 10.75 24.27
CA GLU A 901 14.34 11.47 24.27
C GLU A 901 15.40 10.76 23.43
N LEU A 902 15.50 9.42 23.53
CA LEU A 902 16.41 8.63 22.71
C LEU A 902 16.19 8.89 21.21
N GLN A 903 14.93 8.91 20.78
CA GLN A 903 14.59 9.20 19.39
C GLN A 903 14.93 10.64 18.99
N MET A 904 14.54 11.63 19.80
CA MET A 904 14.83 13.04 19.51
C MET A 904 16.35 13.27 19.39
N ASN A 905 17.13 12.65 20.27
CA ASN A 905 18.58 12.69 20.24
C ASN A 905 19.13 12.03 18.97
N MET A 906 18.59 10.87 18.57
CA MET A 906 18.99 10.18 17.34
C MET A 906 18.69 11.03 16.08
N GLN A 907 17.51 11.64 16.01
CA GLN A 907 17.13 12.55 14.93
C GLN A 907 18.08 13.75 14.85
N ALA A 908 18.41 14.36 15.99
CA ALA A 908 19.33 15.48 16.05
C ALA A 908 20.75 15.09 15.60
N GLN A 909 21.28 13.96 16.09
CA GLN A 909 22.62 13.49 15.75
C GLN A 909 22.74 13.13 14.27
N VAL A 910 21.81 12.33 13.73
CA VAL A 910 21.80 11.97 12.31
C VAL A 910 21.56 13.19 11.43
N GLY A 911 20.69 14.12 11.84
CA GLY A 911 20.50 15.40 11.16
C GLY A 911 21.78 16.24 11.08
N ALA A 912 22.58 16.26 12.17
CA ALA A 912 23.88 16.93 12.19
C ALA A 912 24.88 16.27 11.22
N ILE A 913 24.90 14.93 11.14
CA ILE A 913 25.71 14.17 10.18
C ILE A 913 25.30 14.48 8.73
N ILE A 914 23.99 14.41 8.41
CA ILE A 914 23.48 14.68 7.06
C ILE A 914 23.81 16.12 6.61
N SER A 915 23.69 17.07 7.53
CA SER A 915 23.94 18.49 7.26
C SER A 915 25.43 18.86 7.18
N GLY A 916 26.35 17.91 7.42
CA GLY A 916 27.79 18.17 7.48
C GLY A 916 28.24 19.01 8.69
N LYS A 917 27.35 19.28 9.65
CA LYS A 917 27.66 20.00 10.89
C LYS A 917 28.44 19.14 11.90
N ASN A 918 28.34 17.82 11.80
CA ASN A 918 29.15 16.91 12.61
C ASN A 918 30.47 16.61 11.88
N THR A 919 31.60 16.95 12.51
CA THR A 919 32.96 16.66 12.00
C THR A 919 33.69 15.64 12.87
N ASP A 920 32.99 14.96 13.79
CA ASP A 920 33.61 14.00 14.73
C ASP A 920 34.27 12.83 13.97
N TYR A 921 33.71 12.46 12.81
CA TYR A 921 34.27 11.43 11.94
C TYR A 921 35.69 11.75 11.43
N GLU A 922 36.08 13.03 11.34
CA GLU A 922 37.43 13.43 10.91
C GLU A 922 38.51 13.01 11.92
N ARG A 923 38.12 12.83 13.18
CA ARG A 923 39.00 12.38 14.27
C ARG A 923 38.94 10.86 14.47
N SER A 924 38.01 10.19 13.80
CA SER A 924 37.85 8.75 13.90
C SER A 924 39.00 8.03 13.17
N SER A 925 39.54 6.99 13.80
CA SER A 925 40.54 6.11 13.17
C SER A 925 39.94 5.13 12.16
N HIS A 926 38.60 5.09 12.06
CA HIS A 926 37.87 4.21 11.16
C HIS A 926 36.71 4.94 10.45
N PRO A 927 36.27 4.48 9.26
CA PRO A 927 35.03 4.96 8.65
C PRO A 927 33.83 4.69 9.56
N THR A 928 32.89 5.64 9.62
CA THR A 928 31.66 5.52 10.40
C THR A 928 30.50 5.09 9.50
N ILE A 929 29.52 4.37 10.05
CA ILE A 929 28.45 3.76 9.26
C ILE A 929 27.61 4.83 8.54
N PHE A 930 27.23 5.92 9.22
CA PHE A 930 26.32 6.93 8.64
C PHE A 930 26.95 7.79 7.55
N HIS A 931 28.19 8.28 7.75
CA HIS A 931 28.89 9.07 6.73
C HIS A 931 29.10 8.27 5.44
N GLU A 932 29.29 6.97 5.60
CA GLU A 932 29.49 6.07 4.49
C GLU A 932 28.19 5.64 3.77
N ILE A 933 27.07 5.52 4.51
CA ILE A 933 25.76 5.36 3.87
C ILE A 933 25.46 6.58 3.01
N LEU A 934 25.79 7.78 3.49
CA LEU A 934 25.63 9.03 2.75
C LEU A 934 26.50 9.08 1.48
N SER A 935 27.72 8.52 1.52
CA SER A 935 28.62 8.43 0.36
C SER A 935 28.34 7.25 -0.59
N SER A 936 27.46 6.31 -0.23
CA SER A 936 27.16 5.11 -1.03
C SER A 936 26.28 5.37 -2.27
N ASP A 937 26.16 4.39 -3.17
CA ASP A 937 25.27 4.46 -4.35
C ASP A 937 23.77 4.24 -4.03
N LEU A 938 23.39 4.30 -2.75
CA LEU A 938 21.98 4.22 -2.37
C LEU A 938 21.20 5.41 -2.95
N PRO A 939 19.95 5.20 -3.41
CA PRO A 939 19.10 6.28 -3.89
C PRO A 939 18.90 7.40 -2.84
N PRO A 940 18.64 8.66 -3.24
CA PRO A 940 18.46 9.76 -2.30
C PRO A 940 17.42 9.52 -1.20
N PHE A 941 16.30 8.84 -1.50
CA PHE A 941 15.27 8.53 -0.51
C PHE A 941 15.75 7.59 0.61
N GLU A 942 16.73 6.71 0.32
CA GLU A 942 17.37 5.83 1.31
C GLU A 942 18.37 6.56 2.24
N LYS A 943 18.65 7.84 1.91
CA LYS A 943 19.53 8.74 2.67
C LYS A 943 18.76 9.85 3.39
N SER A 944 17.43 9.79 3.39
CA SER A 944 16.59 10.74 4.09
C SER A 944 16.85 10.69 5.61
N LEU A 945 16.59 11.82 6.29
CA LEU A 945 16.67 11.88 7.75
C LEU A 945 15.79 10.80 8.37
N ASP A 946 14.53 10.68 7.91
CA ASP A 946 13.56 9.76 8.51
C ASP A 946 14.01 8.29 8.46
N ARG A 947 14.60 7.89 7.33
CA ARG A 947 15.25 6.59 7.20
C ARG A 947 16.41 6.49 8.21
N LEU A 948 17.39 7.39 8.12
CA LEU A 948 18.68 7.20 8.76
C LEU A 948 18.61 7.26 10.29
N TRP A 949 17.73 8.09 10.88
CA TRP A 949 17.58 8.10 12.34
C TRP A 949 16.98 6.79 12.86
N GLN A 950 16.02 6.19 12.15
CA GLN A 950 15.45 4.88 12.52
C GLN A 950 16.48 3.75 12.39
N GLU A 951 17.34 3.82 11.36
CA GLU A 951 18.47 2.89 11.21
C GLU A 951 19.48 3.06 12.36
N GLY A 952 19.78 4.29 12.78
CA GLY A 952 20.67 4.59 13.92
C GLY A 952 20.16 4.03 15.23
N GLN A 953 18.89 4.30 15.54
CA GLN A 953 18.26 3.72 16.72
C GLN A 953 18.28 2.19 16.69
N THR A 954 18.04 1.59 15.52
CA THR A 954 18.07 0.13 15.36
C THR A 954 19.47 -0.45 15.57
N ILE A 955 20.51 0.14 14.96
CA ILE A 955 21.89 -0.36 15.05
C ILE A 955 22.42 -0.24 16.48
N ILE A 956 22.25 0.92 17.12
CA ILE A 956 22.78 1.17 18.47
C ILE A 956 22.00 0.37 19.52
N GLY A 957 20.67 0.32 19.42
CA GLY A 957 19.82 -0.51 20.28
C GLY A 957 20.17 -1.99 20.16
N ALA A 958 20.27 -2.52 18.94
CA ALA A 958 20.58 -3.93 18.71
C ALA A 958 22.01 -4.31 19.11
N GLY A 959 23.00 -3.43 18.90
CA GLY A 959 24.40 -3.68 19.26
C GLY A 959 24.70 -3.58 20.75
N THR A 960 23.84 -2.93 21.53
CA THR A 960 24.04 -2.75 22.97
C THR A 960 23.53 -3.98 23.75
N GLU A 961 22.21 -4.10 23.88
CA GLU A 961 21.62 -5.01 24.88
C GLU A 961 21.84 -6.49 24.56
N THR A 962 21.97 -6.87 23.28
CA THR A 962 22.12 -8.28 22.89
C THR A 962 23.47 -8.87 23.31
N THR A 963 24.57 -8.14 23.08
CA THR A 963 25.90 -8.56 23.50
C THR A 963 26.04 -8.45 25.02
N ALA A 964 25.50 -7.39 25.63
CA ALA A 964 25.51 -7.20 27.08
C ALA A 964 24.80 -8.33 27.84
N TRP A 965 23.65 -8.77 27.33
CA TRP A 965 22.94 -9.92 27.87
C TRP A 965 23.77 -11.21 27.77
N THR A 966 24.39 -11.45 26.60
CA THR A 966 25.22 -12.65 26.40
C THR A 966 26.44 -12.66 27.33
N LEU A 967 27.11 -11.52 27.51
CA LEU A 967 28.19 -11.38 28.48
C LEU A 967 27.71 -11.65 29.91
N SER A 968 26.55 -11.12 30.30
CA SER A 968 25.95 -11.38 31.62
C SER A 968 25.74 -12.87 31.87
N VAL A 969 25.14 -13.57 30.91
CA VAL A 969 24.89 -15.02 30.98
C VAL A 969 26.21 -15.80 31.10
N ILE A 970 27.20 -15.49 30.26
CA ILE A 970 28.53 -16.13 30.30
C ILE A 970 29.18 -15.92 31.66
N THR A 971 29.25 -14.66 32.13
CA THR A 971 29.92 -14.32 33.38
C THR A 971 29.27 -15.01 34.57
N TYR A 972 27.94 -15.03 34.65
CA TYR A 972 27.23 -15.76 35.71
C TYR A 972 27.65 -17.24 35.74
N TYR A 973 27.54 -17.95 34.61
CA TYR A 973 27.83 -19.38 34.58
C TYR A 973 29.31 -19.69 34.80
N VAL A 974 30.23 -18.84 34.32
CA VAL A 974 31.66 -18.99 34.57
C VAL A 974 31.96 -18.83 36.06
N LEU A 975 31.44 -17.79 36.71
CA LEU A 975 31.69 -17.53 38.14
C LEU A 975 30.97 -18.51 39.07
N ALA A 976 29.80 -19.02 38.67
CA ALA A 976 29.06 -20.03 39.42
C ALA A 976 29.73 -21.42 39.38
N ASN A 977 30.68 -21.64 38.47
CA ASN A 977 31.34 -22.95 38.26
C ASN A 977 32.88 -22.81 38.34
N PRO A 978 33.48 -23.01 39.52
CA PRO A 978 34.94 -22.86 39.73
C PRO A 978 35.80 -23.68 38.77
N ASP A 979 35.37 -24.88 38.41
CA ASP A 979 36.08 -25.74 37.46
C ASP A 979 36.11 -25.15 36.04
N ILE A 980 35.01 -24.51 35.63
CA ILE A 980 34.94 -23.84 34.33
C ILE A 980 35.84 -22.62 34.33
N LEU A 981 35.77 -21.79 35.37
CA LEU A 981 36.63 -20.63 35.54
C LEU A 981 38.11 -21.01 35.53
N SER A 982 38.52 -22.00 36.32
CA SER A 982 39.92 -22.44 36.39
C SER A 982 40.48 -22.90 35.03
N LYS A 983 39.72 -23.72 34.28
CA LYS A 983 40.12 -24.15 32.93
C LYS A 983 40.19 -22.99 31.95
N LEU A 984 39.25 -22.06 32.04
CA LEU A 984 39.19 -20.88 31.18
C LEU A 984 40.40 -19.96 31.42
N LEU A 985 40.74 -19.71 32.69
CA LEU A 985 41.90 -18.92 33.09
C LEU A 985 43.21 -19.55 32.60
N ALA A 986 43.36 -20.86 32.77
CA ALA A 986 44.56 -21.59 32.34
C ALA A 986 44.77 -21.52 30.83
N GLU A 987 43.72 -21.65 30.02
CA GLU A 987 43.85 -21.57 28.56
C GLU A 987 44.18 -20.15 28.08
N MET A 988 43.68 -19.12 28.77
CA MET A 988 43.87 -17.72 28.43
C MET A 988 45.21 -17.13 28.93
N GLU A 989 46.02 -17.90 29.66
CA GLU A 989 47.27 -17.41 30.26
C GLU A 989 48.30 -17.00 29.18
N GLY A 990 48.82 -15.77 29.26
CA GLY A 990 49.76 -15.22 28.28
C GLY A 990 49.19 -14.95 26.89
N LYS A 991 47.88 -15.12 26.68
CA LYS A 991 47.18 -14.93 25.40
C LYS A 991 46.59 -13.52 25.28
N SER A 992 46.74 -12.89 24.11
CA SER A 992 46.23 -11.53 23.88
C SER A 992 45.86 -11.27 22.43
N GLY A 993 44.96 -10.31 22.23
CA GLY A 993 44.48 -9.91 20.90
C GLY A 993 43.47 -10.88 20.30
N LEU A 994 42.58 -10.35 19.46
CA LEU A 994 41.42 -11.07 18.93
C LEU A 994 41.84 -12.32 18.16
N LYS A 995 42.90 -12.22 17.35
CA LYS A 995 43.36 -13.33 16.51
C LYS A 995 43.84 -14.53 17.32
N GLU A 996 44.49 -14.32 18.46
CA GLU A 996 44.95 -15.42 19.32
C GLU A 996 43.77 -16.00 20.13
N LEU A 997 42.90 -15.14 20.65
CA LEU A 997 41.72 -15.55 21.42
C LEU A 997 40.71 -16.37 20.59
N GLU A 998 40.47 -16.00 19.32
CA GLU A 998 39.60 -16.75 18.39
C GLU A 998 40.09 -18.20 18.14
N GLN A 999 41.36 -18.52 18.44
CA GLN A 999 41.94 -19.84 18.24
C GLN A 999 41.88 -20.71 19.50
N LEU A 1000 41.47 -20.16 20.64
CA LEU A 1000 41.40 -20.87 21.91
C LEU A 1000 40.13 -21.75 21.97
N PRO A 1001 40.27 -23.09 21.94
CA PRO A 1001 39.12 -23.98 21.80
C PRO A 1001 38.18 -23.95 23.00
N TYR A 1002 38.69 -23.88 24.23
CA TYR A 1002 37.83 -23.87 25.42
C TYR A 1002 37.13 -22.52 25.62
N LEU A 1003 37.80 -21.38 25.42
CA LEU A 1003 37.19 -20.04 25.41
C LEU A 1003 36.07 -19.97 24.35
N THR A 1004 36.36 -20.44 23.13
CA THR A 1004 35.35 -20.51 22.06
C THR A 1004 34.16 -21.36 22.48
N ALA A 1005 34.40 -22.51 23.12
CA ALA A 1005 33.35 -23.39 23.62
C ALA A 1005 32.52 -22.75 24.76
N VAL A 1006 33.14 -21.99 25.66
CA VAL A 1006 32.43 -21.20 26.70
C VAL A 1006 31.52 -20.17 26.05
N ILE A 1007 32.03 -19.42 25.06
CA ILE A 1007 31.23 -18.41 24.35
C ILE A 1007 30.09 -19.06 23.56
N GLN A 1008 30.33 -20.20 22.89
CA GLN A 1008 29.27 -20.95 22.21
C GLN A 1008 28.16 -21.40 23.16
N GLU A 1009 28.52 -21.93 24.34
CA GLU A 1009 27.53 -22.34 25.34
C GLU A 1009 26.79 -21.14 25.94
N GLY A 1010 27.48 -20.02 26.11
CA GLY A 1010 26.90 -18.72 26.43
C GLY A 1010 25.86 -18.25 25.41
N LEU A 1011 26.21 -18.24 24.13
CA LEU A 1011 25.29 -17.89 23.04
C LEU A 1011 24.09 -18.83 22.97
N ARG A 1012 24.29 -20.12 23.26
CA ARG A 1012 23.19 -21.10 23.30
C ARG A 1012 22.19 -20.76 24.41
N LEU A 1013 22.67 -20.49 25.62
CA LEU A 1013 21.82 -20.21 26.79
C LEU A 1013 21.38 -18.75 26.93
N SER A 1014 21.99 -17.82 26.20
CA SER A 1014 21.47 -16.45 26.07
C SER A 1014 20.36 -16.33 25.02
N PHE A 1015 20.23 -17.34 24.15
CA PHE A 1015 19.24 -17.50 23.07
C PHE A 1015 19.26 -16.46 21.95
N GLY A 1016 19.91 -15.32 22.14
CA GLY A 1016 19.80 -14.16 21.26
C GLY A 1016 18.36 -13.62 21.27
N VAL A 1017 17.71 -13.60 20.11
CA VAL A 1017 16.28 -13.25 20.01
C VAL A 1017 15.45 -14.47 20.38
N VAL A 1018 14.65 -14.38 21.45
CA VAL A 1018 13.79 -15.49 21.94
C VAL A 1018 12.47 -15.60 21.19
N ALA A 1019 12.05 -14.49 20.58
CA ALA A 1019 10.87 -14.46 19.73
C ALA A 1019 10.91 -15.46 18.57
N HIS A 1020 9.74 -15.98 18.21
CA HIS A 1020 9.52 -16.78 17.01
C HIS A 1020 9.70 -15.93 15.74
N LEU A 1021 10.77 -16.18 14.97
CA LEU A 1021 11.13 -15.34 13.82
C LEU A 1021 10.40 -15.78 12.55
N GLN A 1022 9.47 -14.95 12.04
CA GLN A 1022 8.67 -15.30 10.86
C GLN A 1022 9.43 -15.07 9.56
N ARG A 1023 9.20 -15.95 8.59
CA ARG A 1023 9.49 -15.75 7.17
C ARG A 1023 8.26 -16.08 6.34
N VAL A 1024 8.02 -15.27 5.32
CA VAL A 1024 6.98 -15.48 4.32
C VAL A 1024 7.66 -15.82 3.00
N SER A 1025 7.29 -16.95 2.40
CA SER A 1025 7.68 -17.28 1.02
C SER A 1025 6.65 -16.66 0.08
N PRO A 1026 7.00 -15.62 -0.72
CA PRO A 1026 5.99 -14.89 -1.50
C PRO A 1026 5.43 -15.70 -2.66
N ASP A 1027 6.26 -16.54 -3.29
CA ASP A 1027 6.00 -17.17 -4.59
C ASP A 1027 6.20 -18.70 -4.59
N GLN A 1028 6.84 -19.26 -3.55
CA GLN A 1028 7.17 -20.69 -3.48
C GLN A 1028 6.39 -21.42 -2.39
N VAL A 1029 5.88 -22.61 -2.71
CA VAL A 1029 5.35 -23.55 -1.72
C VAL A 1029 6.51 -24.01 -0.84
N LEU A 1030 6.39 -23.86 0.48
CA LEU A 1030 7.35 -24.44 1.42
C LEU A 1030 6.95 -25.89 1.72
N ARG A 1031 7.92 -26.80 1.73
CA ARG A 1031 7.68 -28.22 2.01
C ARG A 1031 8.33 -28.61 3.34
N TYR A 1032 7.53 -29.06 4.29
CA TYR A 1032 8.02 -29.65 5.53
C TYR A 1032 7.58 -31.11 5.60
N LYS A 1033 8.49 -32.06 5.30
CA LYS A 1033 8.15 -33.48 5.12
C LYS A 1033 7.00 -33.60 4.10
N ASP A 1034 5.91 -34.29 4.46
CA ASP A 1034 4.72 -34.44 3.61
C ASP A 1034 3.79 -33.21 3.62
N TRP A 1035 4.09 -32.19 4.43
CA TRP A 1035 3.29 -30.97 4.49
C TRP A 1035 3.69 -29.98 3.42
N GLU A 1036 2.74 -29.61 2.58
CA GLU A 1036 2.83 -28.46 1.70
C GLU A 1036 2.22 -27.22 2.37
N ILE A 1037 3.06 -26.22 2.60
CA ILE A 1037 2.72 -24.91 3.16
C ILE A 1037 2.59 -23.90 2.01
N PRO A 1038 1.41 -23.31 1.78
CA PRO A 1038 1.18 -22.44 0.63
C PRO A 1038 1.98 -21.12 0.66
N PRO A 1039 2.33 -20.53 -0.50
CA PRO A 1039 2.93 -19.21 -0.59
C PRO A 1039 2.09 -18.14 0.11
N GLY A 1040 2.77 -17.14 0.68
CA GLY A 1040 2.16 -16.07 1.48
C GLY A 1040 1.88 -16.45 2.94
N THR A 1041 2.13 -17.71 3.34
CA THR A 1041 1.95 -18.15 4.74
C THR A 1041 3.17 -17.76 5.58
N PRO A 1042 3.01 -17.00 6.69
CA PRO A 1042 4.05 -16.83 7.69
C PRO A 1042 4.40 -18.17 8.37
N VAL A 1043 5.67 -18.52 8.34
CA VAL A 1043 6.21 -19.67 9.07
C VAL A 1043 7.34 -19.19 9.96
N SER A 1044 7.36 -19.63 11.22
CA SER A 1044 8.38 -19.27 12.20
C SER A 1044 9.00 -20.47 12.89
N MET A 1045 10.16 -20.22 13.50
CA MET A 1045 10.85 -21.12 14.43
C MET A 1045 11.47 -20.27 15.54
N SER A 1046 11.67 -20.85 16.72
CA SER A 1046 12.28 -20.17 17.87
C SER A 1046 13.66 -20.75 18.20
N SER A 1047 14.67 -19.89 18.36
CA SER A 1047 16.00 -20.29 18.85
C SER A 1047 15.90 -20.92 20.25
N PHE A 1048 15.03 -20.38 21.11
CA PHE A 1048 14.78 -20.89 22.46
C PHE A 1048 14.41 -22.38 22.47
N LEU A 1049 13.47 -22.81 21.62
CA LEU A 1049 13.05 -24.21 21.52
C LEU A 1049 14.20 -25.09 20.99
N GLN A 1050 14.94 -24.61 19.99
CA GLN A 1050 16.04 -25.36 19.38
C GLN A 1050 17.23 -25.53 20.31
N HIS A 1051 17.61 -24.48 21.04
CA HIS A 1051 18.75 -24.49 21.96
C HIS A 1051 18.47 -25.32 23.22
N LEU A 1052 17.19 -25.49 23.57
CA LEU A 1052 16.75 -26.33 24.68
C LEU A 1052 16.26 -27.72 24.23
N ASP A 1053 16.49 -28.10 22.97
CA ASP A 1053 16.06 -29.39 22.46
C ASP A 1053 16.97 -30.52 22.99
N PRO A 1054 16.46 -31.44 23.84
CA PRO A 1054 17.26 -32.53 24.38
C PRO A 1054 17.70 -33.56 23.32
N ARG A 1055 17.10 -33.53 22.11
CA ARG A 1055 17.54 -34.35 20.98
C ARG A 1055 18.86 -33.89 20.39
N ILE A 1056 19.20 -32.60 20.57
CA ILE A 1056 20.47 -32.00 20.10
C ILE A 1056 21.43 -31.84 21.27
N PHE A 1057 20.96 -31.26 22.38
CA PHE A 1057 21.78 -30.90 23.53
C PHE A 1057 21.38 -31.75 24.75
N SER A 1058 22.20 -32.74 25.11
CA SER A 1058 22.01 -33.51 26.34
C SER A 1058 22.07 -32.60 27.58
N SER A 1059 21.11 -32.76 28.48
CA SER A 1059 20.89 -31.86 29.63
C SER A 1059 20.88 -30.38 29.19
N PRO A 1060 19.89 -29.95 28.39
CA PRO A 1060 19.95 -28.70 27.64
C PRO A 1060 20.02 -27.45 28.54
N THR A 1061 19.57 -27.52 29.79
CA THR A 1061 19.64 -26.40 30.73
C THR A 1061 21.00 -26.28 31.43
N THR A 1062 21.86 -27.29 31.34
CA THR A 1062 23.20 -27.27 31.96
C THR A 1062 24.20 -26.55 31.08
N PHE A 1063 24.90 -25.56 31.64
CA PHE A 1063 26.02 -24.88 31.00
C PHE A 1063 27.26 -25.81 30.98
N SER A 1064 27.54 -26.43 29.84
CA SER A 1064 28.66 -27.35 29.65
C SER A 1064 29.43 -27.01 28.37
N PRO A 1065 30.56 -26.27 28.46
CA PRO A 1065 31.41 -25.97 27.30
C PRO A 1065 31.99 -27.23 26.64
N ALA A 1066 32.26 -28.29 27.43
CA ALA A 1066 32.87 -29.52 26.95
C ALA A 1066 32.12 -30.16 25.77
N ARG A 1067 30.80 -29.98 25.68
CA ARG A 1067 29.97 -30.54 24.60
C ARG A 1067 30.42 -30.10 23.20
N PHE A 1068 30.94 -28.87 23.07
CA PHE A 1068 31.42 -28.35 21.78
C PHE A 1068 32.83 -28.82 21.44
N LEU A 1069 33.61 -29.24 22.44
CA LEU A 1069 34.91 -29.89 22.22
C LEU A 1069 34.73 -31.36 21.83
N GLU A 1070 33.82 -32.05 22.51
CA GLU A 1070 33.47 -33.45 22.23
C GLU A 1070 32.78 -33.60 20.87
N ASN A 1071 31.89 -32.66 20.53
CA ASN A 1071 31.18 -32.66 19.26
C ASN A 1071 31.09 -31.25 18.64
N PRO A 1072 32.11 -30.85 17.84
CA PRO A 1072 32.12 -29.56 17.16
C PRO A 1072 30.95 -29.32 16.19
N SER A 1073 30.26 -30.38 15.74
CA SER A 1073 29.13 -30.24 14.81
C SER A 1073 27.90 -29.58 15.45
N LEU A 1074 27.83 -29.53 16.79
CA LEU A 1074 26.74 -28.88 17.53
C LEU A 1074 26.62 -27.38 17.23
N CYS A 1075 27.72 -26.72 16.84
CA CYS A 1075 27.75 -25.29 16.52
C CYS A 1075 26.72 -24.90 15.45
N LYS A 1076 26.39 -25.80 14.50
CA LYS A 1076 25.41 -25.51 13.43
C LYS A 1076 23.96 -25.33 13.94
N TYR A 1077 23.67 -25.81 15.15
CA TYR A 1077 22.36 -25.72 15.81
C TYR A 1077 22.26 -24.52 16.75
N VAL A 1078 23.37 -23.83 17.05
CA VAL A 1078 23.37 -22.57 17.79
C VAL A 1078 23.02 -21.45 16.80
N VAL A 1079 21.79 -20.98 16.88
CA VAL A 1079 21.16 -20.03 15.94
C VAL A 1079 20.79 -18.71 16.61
N SER A 1080 21.53 -18.28 17.63
CA SER A 1080 21.34 -17.00 18.35
C SER A 1080 21.40 -15.79 17.41
N PHE A 1081 22.11 -15.92 16.29
CA PHE A 1081 22.23 -14.91 15.24
C PHE A 1081 21.29 -15.14 14.04
N SER A 1082 20.39 -16.13 14.11
CA SER A 1082 19.62 -16.67 12.99
C SER A 1082 20.53 -17.12 11.81
N LYS A 1083 19.93 -17.40 10.65
CA LYS A 1083 20.64 -17.77 9.41
C LYS A 1083 20.04 -17.08 8.18
N GLY A 1084 20.74 -17.24 7.06
CA GLY A 1084 20.27 -16.80 5.75
C GLY A 1084 20.52 -15.32 5.45
N SER A 1085 19.89 -14.82 4.39
CA SER A 1085 20.05 -13.44 3.91
C SER A 1085 19.59 -12.36 4.89
N ARG A 1086 18.83 -12.75 5.93
CA ARG A 1086 18.32 -11.89 7.00
C ARG A 1086 18.91 -12.22 8.38
N GLN A 1087 20.03 -12.95 8.43
CA GLN A 1087 20.75 -13.20 9.69
C GLN A 1087 21.31 -11.91 10.30
N CYS A 1088 21.77 -11.98 11.55
CA CYS A 1088 22.38 -10.86 12.25
C CYS A 1088 23.40 -10.12 11.37
N LEU A 1089 23.32 -8.79 11.36
CA LEU A 1089 24.29 -7.95 10.66
C LEU A 1089 25.61 -7.90 11.44
N GLY A 1090 25.54 -7.71 12.76
CA GLY A 1090 26.68 -7.51 13.65
C GLY A 1090 27.35 -8.76 14.18
N ILE A 1091 27.15 -9.94 13.58
CA ILE A 1091 27.66 -11.22 14.13
C ILE A 1091 29.17 -11.19 14.40
N ASN A 1092 29.98 -10.66 13.47
CA ASN A 1092 31.44 -10.62 13.65
C ASN A 1092 31.84 -9.66 14.78
N LEU A 1093 31.15 -8.53 14.92
CA LEU A 1093 31.41 -7.55 15.97
C LEU A 1093 31.09 -8.14 17.35
N ALA A 1094 29.93 -8.79 17.48
CA ALA A 1094 29.53 -9.46 18.72
C ALA A 1094 30.56 -10.53 19.15
N TRP A 1095 31.04 -11.37 18.22
CA TRP A 1095 32.10 -12.34 18.53
C TRP A 1095 33.38 -11.67 19.03
N ALA A 1096 33.82 -10.59 18.38
CA ALA A 1096 35.02 -9.86 18.80
C ALA A 1096 34.88 -9.26 20.21
N GLU A 1097 33.75 -8.62 20.49
CA GLU A 1097 33.42 -8.10 21.82
C GLU A 1097 33.40 -9.21 22.88
N LEU A 1098 32.80 -10.38 22.58
CA LEU A 1098 32.74 -11.51 23.49
C LEU A 1098 34.14 -12.07 23.83
N TYR A 1099 35.00 -12.28 22.83
CA TYR A 1099 36.36 -12.76 23.08
C TYR A 1099 37.17 -11.80 23.95
N LEU A 1100 37.20 -10.53 23.57
CA LEU A 1100 38.03 -9.51 24.23
C LEU A 1100 37.51 -9.21 25.64
N CYS A 1101 36.19 -9.09 25.81
CA CYS A 1101 35.58 -8.77 27.10
C CYS A 1101 35.67 -9.96 28.07
N VAL A 1102 35.40 -11.19 27.63
CA VAL A 1102 35.57 -12.37 28.52
C VAL A 1102 37.02 -12.49 28.98
N LYS A 1103 38.00 -12.29 28.08
CA LYS A 1103 39.42 -12.29 28.45
C LYS A 1103 39.76 -11.16 29.44
N GLY A 1104 39.31 -9.93 29.18
CA GLY A 1104 39.62 -8.77 30.01
C GLY A 1104 38.99 -8.84 31.41
N ILE A 1105 37.77 -9.35 31.50
CA ILE A 1105 37.01 -9.39 32.76
C ILE A 1105 37.29 -10.65 33.55
N ALA A 1106 37.08 -11.84 32.97
CA ALA A 1106 37.34 -13.08 33.70
C ALA A 1106 38.84 -13.30 33.95
N GLY A 1107 39.69 -12.94 32.98
CA GLY A 1107 41.14 -13.15 33.08
C GLY A 1107 41.92 -12.03 33.79
N GLY A 1108 41.29 -10.88 34.04
CA GLY A 1108 41.96 -9.69 34.58
C GLY A 1108 41.50 -9.26 35.98
N LEU A 1109 40.35 -9.76 36.46
CA LEU A 1109 39.75 -9.34 37.73
C LEU A 1109 39.39 -10.56 38.58
N ASP A 1110 39.50 -10.41 39.90
CA ASP A 1110 38.96 -11.36 40.86
C ASP A 1110 37.50 -10.97 41.16
N LEU A 1111 36.54 -11.76 40.67
CA LEU A 1111 35.12 -11.46 40.75
C LEU A 1111 34.38 -12.58 41.47
N VAL A 1112 33.56 -12.21 42.45
CA VAL A 1112 32.72 -13.15 43.21
C VAL A 1112 31.26 -12.74 43.11
N LEU A 1113 30.39 -13.69 42.76
CA LEU A 1113 28.94 -13.45 42.71
C LEU A 1113 28.42 -12.95 44.06
N HIS A 1114 27.60 -11.90 44.02
CA HIS A 1114 26.98 -11.30 45.20
C HIS A 1114 25.47 -11.15 44.98
N ASP A 1115 24.69 -11.77 45.86
CA ASP A 1115 23.21 -11.79 45.77
C ASP A 1115 22.68 -12.15 44.37
N THR A 1116 23.41 -12.98 43.62
CA THR A 1116 23.11 -13.34 42.23
C THR A 1116 22.86 -14.83 42.11
N ASP A 1117 21.76 -15.20 41.47
CA ASP A 1117 21.37 -16.59 41.23
C ASP A 1117 20.91 -16.82 39.79
N LEU A 1118 20.39 -18.02 39.51
CA LEU A 1118 19.98 -18.41 38.15
C LEU A 1118 18.85 -17.52 37.62
N GLY A 1119 17.99 -16.99 38.49
CA GLY A 1119 16.88 -16.12 38.13
C GLY A 1119 17.31 -14.76 37.58
N ASP A 1120 18.57 -14.35 37.76
CA ASP A 1120 19.16 -13.15 37.16
C ASP A 1120 19.56 -13.34 35.68
N VAL A 1121 19.69 -14.59 35.21
CA VAL A 1121 20.11 -14.91 33.84
C VAL A 1121 19.18 -15.88 33.10
N GLU A 1122 18.15 -16.40 33.76
CA GLU A 1122 17.15 -17.28 33.15
C GLU A 1122 16.11 -16.47 32.37
N CYS A 1123 15.82 -16.90 31.14
CA CYS A 1123 14.75 -16.32 30.33
C CYS A 1123 13.39 -16.79 30.85
N THR A 1124 12.65 -15.88 31.48
CA THR A 1124 11.31 -16.14 32.03
C THR A 1124 10.18 -15.58 31.17
N SER A 1125 10.48 -14.57 30.33
CA SER A 1125 9.50 -13.93 29.44
C SER A 1125 10.16 -13.55 28.10
N ASP A 1126 9.38 -13.65 27.02
CA ASP A 1126 9.76 -13.23 25.68
C ASP A 1126 9.20 -11.84 25.38
N TYR A 1127 10.07 -10.85 25.22
CA TYR A 1127 9.76 -9.50 24.77
C TYR A 1127 10.62 -9.12 23.56
N PHE A 1128 10.74 -10.07 22.61
CA PHE A 1128 11.78 -10.12 21.57
C PHE A 1128 13.17 -10.43 22.13
N LEU A 1129 13.62 -9.64 23.10
CA LEU A 1129 14.77 -9.96 23.94
C LEU A 1129 14.34 -10.82 25.14
N PRO A 1130 15.24 -11.67 25.66
CA PRO A 1130 15.02 -12.39 26.91
C PRO A 1130 14.77 -11.41 28.06
N ALA A 1131 13.74 -11.67 28.86
CA ALA A 1131 13.55 -10.98 30.13
C ALA A 1131 13.62 -11.98 31.29
N ASN A 1132 14.30 -11.56 32.36
CA ASN A 1132 14.47 -12.32 33.59
C ASN A 1132 13.68 -11.70 34.75
N SER A 1133 13.55 -12.43 35.85
CA SER A 1133 12.87 -11.96 37.07
C SER A 1133 13.83 -11.35 38.10
N GLY A 1134 15.14 -11.41 37.85
CA GLY A 1134 16.18 -10.95 38.75
C GLY A 1134 16.50 -9.46 38.63
N ARG A 1135 17.59 -9.06 39.29
CA ARG A 1135 18.13 -7.69 39.31
C ARG A 1135 19.40 -7.53 38.46
N GLY A 1136 19.75 -8.57 37.68
CA GLY A 1136 20.98 -8.63 36.90
C GLY A 1136 22.16 -9.19 37.68
N VAL A 1137 23.25 -9.48 36.97
CA VAL A 1137 24.44 -10.15 37.51
C VAL A 1137 25.24 -9.18 38.36
N ARG A 1138 25.30 -9.42 39.67
CA ARG A 1138 25.97 -8.57 40.65
C ARG A 1138 27.17 -9.29 41.25
N VAL A 1139 28.29 -8.57 41.38
CA VAL A 1139 29.55 -9.11 41.87
C VAL A 1139 30.22 -8.19 42.89
N LEU A 1140 31.08 -8.77 43.71
CA LEU A 1140 32.13 -8.07 44.43
C LEU A 1140 33.45 -8.23 43.67
N VAL A 1141 34.27 -7.18 43.70
CA VAL A 1141 35.63 -7.19 43.15
C VAL A 1141 36.59 -7.44 44.31
N GLY A 1142 37.34 -8.54 44.22
CA GLY A 1142 38.21 -9.10 45.27
C GLY A 1142 39.53 -8.37 45.48
#